data_AF-A0AAT9FGF7-F1
#
_entry.id   AF-A0AAT9FGF7-F1
#
_cell.length_a   1.000
_cell.length_b   1.000
_cell.length_c   1.000
_cell.angle_alpha   90.00
_cell.angle_beta   90.00
_cell.angle_gamma   90.00
#
_symmetry.space_group_name_H-M   'P 1'
#
loop_
_entity.id
_entity.type
_entity.pdbx_description
1 polymer ?
#
loop_
_entity_poly.entity_id
_entity_poly.type
_entity_poly.pdbx_seq_one_letter_code
_entity_poly.pdbx_strand_id
1 'polypeptide(L)'
;MPPFHPEHQPILDAARRWADRCLLHDTSVFTDNNLWTPENLEEFRLRFIENTLEDKRDFFTKLELQLADGSKELKMLTSEMIWAFYLFPQNIISAGKKELQIKRVWEWSGEPFPADKKACHDTGIGHPGTAFNTHRWREISFLWRFISSFKELDQQDRSSLLQSPWEFSAWLDNLDDALNRLLRNVLLHLLFPDYFERIAVTTQKQRIITAFTEKYGDLNSNETPNLSAAGRRDWQLHQIRQKEAQALGTDHLDYYETPELYKTWGLNSAGIRLSDIAECPERSVALSKPDLVKSYLTALEKHRDLLWSRFNLTATDFTSFVKPGDAFTNKETAYKHEILQKAEALFAETPINENLTPDQALNLLQGLKKVDVNIVNYRAWDSSFGKKGGDVATLLRAFHAFATDSSSVEDFFAMFDQLGLKPKWDTISFVLWLMNPEVFFPIKPSYIRDLAQELGIAIKQKSPTPERFREMMSMGVAFWTFLANSQPNDWIDVQSFLWICCFQTYAPPFDNIFPDGKADEILEEFAAIVEALESSPGYNNVNLVITVPRGKGKNLLRINFGEWVLFSYIANKDENEFQFAVPMKHSWDGIPQPNDSFAKDTSIGPFGLLRMRESDYDAISGDAWESYLATLPAVVEAFSSYKASPFSRHHSSQLYDLIMSEKRRPVILSQGLESEPPHVIDTDDEDEISTPDTYTRADALEELFMLGADLDNILAQLKRKKNIILQGAPGVGKTFIAKRLAWLLMGSKDRSRVKTVQFHQSFTYEDFVQGLRPKKEGGFEIKNGIFYQLCKQAQTDPDQNYFLIIDEINRGNLSKILGELMMLIECDKRGDEAATLLYSEGETFTVPPNLYLIGTMNTADRSLSLVDYALRRRFAFLSLKPGFETESFAAKLTVHGIDSDGIARIRSQMARLNEEISKDDLNLGEGFCIGHSFFTPTDDGPIDDFESWFTSILRYEIAPLLDEYWVDAPEKAASVSKSILPSNSVIR
;
A
#
# COMPACT_ATOMS: atom_id res chain seq x y z
N MET A 1 -30.02 -5.35 -42.58
CA MET A 1 -28.75 -4.79 -43.08
C MET A 1 -27.97 -4.38 -41.83
N PRO A 2 -27.08 -5.23 -41.30
CA PRO A 2 -26.54 -5.07 -39.94
C PRO A 2 -25.16 -4.42 -39.87
N PRO A 3 -24.75 -3.91 -38.67
CA PRO A 3 -23.34 -3.66 -38.37
C PRO A 3 -22.70 -5.04 -38.20
N PHE A 4 -22.14 -5.57 -39.28
CA PHE A 4 -21.73 -6.96 -39.27
C PHE A 4 -20.29 -7.07 -38.77
N HIS A 5 -20.17 -7.25 -37.45
CA HIS A 5 -18.99 -7.77 -36.75
C HIS A 5 -19.22 -9.25 -36.45
N PRO A 6 -18.61 -10.18 -37.19
CA PRO A 6 -18.78 -11.63 -36.99
C PRO A 6 -18.50 -12.08 -35.55
N GLU A 7 -17.59 -11.39 -34.86
CA GLU A 7 -17.19 -11.66 -33.48
C GLU A 7 -18.29 -11.40 -32.44
N HIS A 8 -19.23 -10.48 -32.70
CA HIS A 8 -20.34 -10.17 -31.78
C HIS A 8 -21.61 -10.99 -32.06
N GLN A 9 -21.63 -11.68 -33.19
CA GLN A 9 -22.76 -12.51 -33.63
C GLN A 9 -23.26 -13.51 -32.56
N PRO A 10 -22.40 -14.22 -31.79
CA PRO A 10 -22.87 -15.15 -30.76
C PRO A 10 -23.71 -14.48 -29.67
N ILE A 11 -23.41 -13.23 -29.33
CA ILE A 11 -24.12 -12.47 -28.29
C ILE A 11 -25.41 -11.88 -28.86
N LEU A 12 -25.39 -11.38 -30.09
CA LEU A 12 -26.61 -10.93 -30.77
C LEU A 12 -27.60 -12.09 -30.99
N ASP A 13 -27.09 -13.29 -31.27
CA ASP A 13 -27.92 -14.50 -31.37
C ASP A 13 -28.45 -14.97 -30.01
N ALA A 14 -27.72 -14.70 -28.93
CA ALA A 14 -28.24 -14.88 -27.57
C ALA A 14 -29.35 -13.87 -27.25
N ALA A 15 -29.18 -12.59 -27.61
CA ALA A 15 -30.19 -11.56 -27.43
C ALA A 15 -31.46 -11.85 -28.24
N ARG A 16 -31.33 -12.31 -29.49
CA ARG A 16 -32.47 -12.76 -30.32
C ARG A 16 -33.21 -13.94 -29.69
N ARG A 17 -32.48 -14.95 -29.21
CA ARG A 17 -33.09 -16.10 -28.50
C ARG A 17 -33.79 -15.67 -27.22
N TRP A 18 -33.24 -14.71 -26.49
CA TRP A 18 -33.87 -14.13 -25.32
C TRP A 18 -35.16 -13.37 -25.68
N ALA A 19 -35.16 -12.56 -26.72
CA ALA A 19 -36.37 -11.86 -27.17
C ALA A 19 -37.49 -12.84 -27.58
N ASP A 20 -37.15 -13.87 -28.35
CA ASP A 20 -38.10 -14.89 -28.80
C ASP A 20 -38.64 -15.74 -27.63
N ARG A 21 -37.76 -16.45 -26.91
CA ARG A 21 -38.20 -17.37 -25.86
C ARG A 21 -38.76 -16.65 -24.65
N CYS A 22 -38.08 -15.60 -24.19
CA CYS A 22 -38.35 -14.99 -22.90
C CYS A 22 -39.35 -13.84 -23.01
N LEU A 23 -39.20 -12.93 -23.99
CA LEU A 23 -40.09 -11.79 -24.12
C LEU A 23 -41.42 -12.13 -24.82
N LEU A 24 -41.42 -13.02 -25.83
CA LEU A 24 -42.65 -13.41 -26.53
C LEU A 24 -43.34 -14.66 -25.96
N HIS A 25 -42.57 -15.65 -25.50
CA HIS A 25 -43.11 -16.98 -25.14
C HIS A 25 -42.99 -17.35 -23.66
N ASP A 26 -42.60 -16.42 -22.79
CA ASP A 26 -42.44 -16.58 -21.33
C ASP A 26 -41.51 -17.74 -20.90
N THR A 27 -40.78 -18.33 -21.83
CA THR A 27 -39.95 -19.51 -21.62
C THR A 27 -38.54 -19.10 -21.18
N SER A 28 -37.92 -19.93 -20.35
CA SER A 28 -36.51 -19.81 -19.94
C SER A 28 -35.55 -19.83 -21.14
N VAL A 29 -34.43 -19.10 -21.02
CA VAL A 29 -33.35 -19.14 -22.00
C VAL A 29 -32.50 -20.42 -21.88
N PHE A 30 -32.46 -21.01 -20.68
CA PHE A 30 -31.65 -22.21 -20.39
C PHE A 30 -32.46 -23.51 -20.38
N THR A 31 -33.77 -23.44 -20.11
CA THR A 31 -34.67 -24.60 -19.94
C THR A 31 -35.96 -24.43 -20.75
N ASP A 32 -36.79 -25.47 -20.80
CA ASP A 32 -38.12 -25.43 -21.43
C ASP A 32 -39.25 -25.06 -20.46
N ASN A 33 -38.91 -24.63 -19.25
CA ASN A 33 -39.88 -24.16 -18.27
C ASN A 33 -40.34 -22.73 -18.56
N ASN A 34 -41.60 -22.44 -18.25
CA ASN A 34 -42.11 -21.07 -18.22
C ASN A 34 -41.51 -20.36 -17.02
N LEU A 35 -40.78 -19.27 -17.27
CA LEU A 35 -40.00 -18.56 -16.27
C LEU A 35 -40.25 -17.05 -16.29
N TRP A 36 -40.36 -16.45 -17.49
CA TRP A 36 -40.55 -15.00 -17.67
C TRP A 36 -42.02 -14.59 -17.64
N THR A 37 -42.81 -15.22 -16.77
CA THR A 37 -44.26 -14.96 -16.64
C THR A 37 -44.52 -13.70 -15.79
N PRO A 38 -45.69 -13.05 -15.94
CA PRO A 38 -46.07 -11.91 -15.10
C PRO A 38 -46.04 -12.21 -13.60
N GLU A 39 -46.40 -13.43 -13.19
CA GLU A 39 -46.43 -13.84 -11.77
C GLU A 39 -45.03 -13.83 -11.16
N ASN A 40 -44.03 -14.38 -11.86
CA ASN A 40 -42.65 -14.41 -11.37
C ASN A 40 -42.01 -13.01 -11.37
N LEU A 41 -42.38 -12.16 -12.34
CA LEU A 41 -41.95 -10.77 -12.38
C LEU A 41 -42.54 -9.96 -11.22
N GLU A 42 -43.78 -10.24 -10.82
CA GLU A 42 -44.39 -9.61 -9.65
C GLU A 42 -43.72 -10.04 -8.35
N GLU A 43 -43.37 -11.33 -8.22
CA GLU A 43 -42.59 -11.80 -7.06
C GLU A 43 -41.21 -11.11 -6.99
N PHE A 44 -40.55 -10.92 -8.14
CA PHE A 44 -39.29 -10.19 -8.21
C PHE A 44 -39.44 -8.74 -7.74
N ARG A 45 -40.51 -8.06 -8.16
CA ARG A 45 -40.81 -6.69 -7.74
C ARG A 45 -40.92 -6.58 -6.22
N LEU A 46 -41.73 -7.46 -5.60
CA LEU A 46 -41.96 -7.47 -4.15
C LEU A 46 -40.67 -7.74 -3.35
N ARG A 47 -39.83 -8.68 -3.82
CA ARG A 47 -38.66 -9.15 -3.09
C ARG A 47 -37.40 -8.32 -3.32
N PHE A 48 -37.17 -7.85 -4.54
CA PHE A 48 -35.95 -7.13 -4.91
C PHE A 48 -36.14 -5.61 -4.91
N ILE A 49 -37.24 -5.11 -5.49
CA ILE A 49 -37.46 -3.68 -5.68
C ILE A 49 -38.06 -3.06 -4.41
N GLU A 50 -39.15 -3.62 -3.89
CA GLU A 50 -39.83 -3.05 -2.70
C GLU A 50 -39.09 -3.34 -1.38
N ASN A 51 -38.30 -4.41 -1.34
CA ASN A 51 -37.50 -4.78 -0.16
C ASN A 51 -36.01 -4.52 -0.41
N THR A 52 -35.67 -3.31 -0.85
CA THR A 52 -34.28 -2.91 -1.14
C THR A 52 -33.44 -2.84 0.14
N LEU A 53 -32.27 -3.48 0.15
CA LEU A 53 -31.32 -3.42 1.27
C LEU A 53 -30.24 -2.35 1.06
N GLU A 54 -30.22 -1.32 1.90
CA GLU A 54 -29.31 -0.17 1.79
C GLU A 54 -28.05 -0.27 2.67
N ASP A 55 -27.76 -1.42 3.26
CA ASP A 55 -26.58 -1.60 4.12
C ASP A 55 -25.23 -1.71 3.36
N LYS A 56 -24.12 -1.95 4.06
CA LYS A 56 -22.76 -1.98 3.47
C LYS A 56 -22.37 -3.29 2.79
N ARG A 57 -23.25 -4.31 2.74
CA ARG A 57 -22.94 -5.61 2.11
C ARG A 57 -22.83 -5.48 0.59
N ASP A 58 -22.11 -6.40 -0.05
CA ASP A 58 -22.02 -6.43 -1.51
C ASP A 58 -23.35 -6.81 -2.17
N PHE A 59 -23.49 -6.48 -3.46
CA PHE A 59 -24.71 -6.68 -4.24
C PHE A 59 -25.24 -8.13 -4.18
N PHE A 60 -24.37 -9.14 -4.35
CA PHE A 60 -24.84 -10.53 -4.42
C PHE A 60 -25.23 -11.06 -3.04
N THR A 61 -24.55 -10.63 -1.97
CA THR A 61 -24.96 -10.95 -0.60
C THR A 61 -26.32 -10.32 -0.26
N LYS A 62 -26.57 -9.08 -0.69
CA LYS A 62 -27.89 -8.45 -0.52
C LYS A 62 -28.97 -9.19 -1.31
N LEU A 63 -28.67 -9.51 -2.57
CA LEU A 63 -29.58 -10.23 -3.44
C LEU A 63 -29.95 -11.61 -2.85
N GLU A 64 -28.98 -12.35 -2.32
CA GLU A 64 -29.21 -13.65 -1.67
C GLU A 64 -30.21 -13.53 -0.51
N LEU A 65 -30.06 -12.51 0.32
CA LEU A 65 -30.96 -12.24 1.44
C LEU A 65 -32.36 -11.82 0.99
N GLN A 66 -32.45 -10.99 -0.04
CA GLN A 66 -33.71 -10.52 -0.61
C GLN A 66 -34.52 -11.68 -1.23
N LEU A 67 -33.84 -12.67 -1.81
CA LEU A 67 -34.44 -13.82 -2.49
C LEU A 67 -34.56 -15.07 -1.61
N ALA A 68 -34.07 -15.06 -0.36
CA ALA A 68 -33.96 -16.26 0.48
C ALA A 68 -35.29 -17.04 0.60
N ASP A 69 -36.37 -16.32 0.92
CA ASP A 69 -37.74 -16.85 1.08
C ASP A 69 -38.56 -16.83 -0.23
N GLY A 70 -37.91 -16.60 -1.38
CA GLY A 70 -38.54 -16.59 -2.69
C GLY A 70 -38.69 -17.99 -3.30
N SER A 71 -39.59 -18.10 -4.28
CA SER A 71 -39.80 -19.31 -5.07
C SER A 71 -38.53 -19.76 -5.81
N LYS A 72 -38.52 -21.02 -6.26
CA LYS A 72 -37.42 -21.53 -7.09
C LYS A 72 -37.39 -20.80 -8.44
N GLU A 73 -38.57 -20.52 -8.99
CA GLU A 73 -38.75 -19.78 -10.24
C GLU A 73 -38.21 -18.35 -10.13
N LEU A 74 -38.43 -17.64 -9.02
CA LEU A 74 -37.87 -16.30 -8.79
C LEU A 74 -36.34 -16.29 -8.88
N LYS A 75 -35.68 -17.26 -8.26
CA LYS A 75 -34.21 -17.35 -8.20
C LYS A 75 -33.62 -17.65 -9.57
N MET A 76 -34.25 -18.58 -10.30
CA MET A 76 -33.91 -18.88 -11.70
C MET A 76 -34.14 -17.65 -12.61
N LEU A 77 -35.27 -16.95 -12.47
CA LEU A 77 -35.58 -15.73 -13.24
C LEU A 77 -34.51 -14.67 -12.99
N THR A 78 -34.16 -14.44 -11.73
CA THR A 78 -33.14 -13.45 -11.37
C THR A 78 -31.78 -13.77 -11.98
N SER A 79 -31.41 -15.06 -12.02
CA SER A 79 -30.22 -15.52 -12.72
C SER A 79 -30.24 -15.18 -14.21
N GLU A 80 -31.38 -15.39 -14.90
CA GLU A 80 -31.52 -15.05 -16.32
C GLU A 80 -31.54 -13.54 -16.58
N MET A 81 -32.07 -12.73 -15.65
CA MET A 81 -31.99 -11.27 -15.72
C MET A 81 -30.54 -10.76 -15.62
N ILE A 82 -29.75 -11.33 -14.71
CA ILE A 82 -28.32 -11.01 -14.59
C ILE A 82 -27.55 -11.47 -15.82
N TRP A 83 -27.90 -12.63 -16.38
CA TRP A 83 -27.35 -13.10 -17.64
C TRP A 83 -27.62 -12.12 -18.79
N ALA A 84 -28.88 -11.66 -18.95
CA ALA A 84 -29.25 -10.70 -19.97
C ALA A 84 -28.48 -9.37 -19.79
N PHE A 85 -28.33 -8.90 -18.55
CA PHE A 85 -27.52 -7.74 -18.23
C PHE A 85 -26.04 -7.92 -18.66
N TYR A 86 -25.48 -9.12 -18.51
CA TYR A 86 -24.08 -9.42 -18.85
C TYR A 86 -23.80 -9.65 -20.34
N LEU A 87 -24.80 -9.66 -21.21
CA LEU A 87 -24.61 -9.73 -22.67
C LEU A 87 -23.84 -8.51 -23.21
N PHE A 88 -24.08 -7.32 -22.65
CA PHE A 88 -23.47 -6.09 -23.16
C PHE A 88 -22.07 -5.76 -22.61
N PRO A 89 -21.83 -5.74 -21.28
CA PRO A 89 -20.61 -5.14 -20.75
C PRO A 89 -19.36 -6.01 -20.92
N GLN A 90 -18.29 -5.43 -21.48
CA GLN A 90 -17.04 -6.14 -21.79
C GLN A 90 -16.03 -6.24 -20.62
N ASN A 91 -15.86 -5.19 -19.79
CA ASN A 91 -14.71 -5.04 -18.88
C ASN A 91 -14.96 -5.20 -17.37
N ILE A 92 -16.08 -5.79 -16.92
CA ILE A 92 -16.44 -5.77 -15.48
C ILE A 92 -15.67 -6.82 -14.68
N ILE A 93 -15.61 -8.04 -15.19
CA ILE A 93 -15.14 -9.25 -14.50
C ILE A 93 -14.81 -10.30 -15.57
N SER A 94 -13.84 -11.18 -15.30
CA SER A 94 -13.49 -12.27 -16.22
C SER A 94 -14.72 -13.11 -16.58
N ALA A 95 -14.74 -13.69 -17.78
CA ALA A 95 -15.84 -14.55 -18.23
C ALA A 95 -16.16 -15.64 -17.20
N GLY A 96 -15.13 -16.25 -16.59
CA GLY A 96 -15.31 -17.23 -15.52
C GLY A 96 -16.00 -16.69 -14.26
N LYS A 97 -15.75 -15.43 -13.87
CA LYS A 97 -16.41 -14.81 -12.72
C LYS A 97 -17.86 -14.42 -13.02
N LYS A 98 -18.18 -14.00 -14.25
CA LYS A 98 -19.57 -13.80 -14.70
C LYS A 98 -20.34 -15.12 -14.66
N GLU A 99 -19.72 -16.17 -15.18
CA GLU A 99 -20.29 -17.51 -15.22
C GLU A 99 -20.58 -18.04 -13.81
N LEU A 100 -19.63 -17.88 -12.89
CA LEU A 100 -19.78 -18.28 -11.49
C LEU A 100 -20.90 -17.51 -10.78
N GLN A 101 -21.08 -16.22 -11.09
CA GLN A 101 -22.17 -15.42 -10.51
C GLN A 101 -23.54 -15.85 -11.00
N ILE A 102 -23.70 -16.09 -12.30
CA ILE A 102 -24.97 -16.57 -12.87
C ILE A 102 -25.30 -17.95 -12.29
N LYS A 103 -24.33 -18.88 -12.30
CA LYS A 103 -24.51 -20.21 -11.72
C LYS A 103 -24.84 -20.16 -10.23
N ARG A 104 -24.16 -19.30 -9.46
CA ARG A 104 -24.44 -19.10 -8.02
C ARG A 104 -25.89 -18.68 -7.78
N VAL A 105 -26.41 -17.71 -8.53
CA VAL A 105 -27.79 -17.24 -8.36
C VAL A 105 -28.79 -18.33 -8.75
N TRP A 106 -28.50 -19.09 -9.82
CA TRP A 106 -29.33 -20.23 -10.23
C TRP A 106 -29.40 -21.32 -9.15
N GLU A 107 -28.25 -21.70 -8.58
CA GLU A 107 -28.14 -22.77 -7.57
C GLU A 107 -28.89 -22.45 -6.27
N TRP A 108 -29.20 -21.19 -5.98
CA TRP A 108 -30.08 -20.82 -4.85
C TRP A 108 -31.50 -21.40 -4.97
N SER A 109 -31.93 -21.76 -6.18
CA SER A 109 -33.20 -22.45 -6.43
C SER A 109 -33.21 -23.88 -5.91
N GLY A 110 -32.05 -24.46 -5.61
CA GLY A 110 -31.87 -25.87 -5.30
C GLY A 110 -31.73 -26.78 -6.52
N GLU A 111 -31.84 -26.22 -7.74
CA GLU A 111 -31.65 -26.94 -9.01
C GLU A 111 -30.23 -26.72 -9.53
N PRO A 112 -29.55 -27.76 -10.05
CA PRO A 112 -28.24 -27.59 -10.69
C PRO A 112 -28.37 -26.79 -11.99
N PHE A 113 -27.34 -26.00 -12.30
CA PHE A 113 -27.29 -25.31 -13.59
C PHE A 113 -27.18 -26.32 -14.75
N PRO A 114 -27.92 -26.16 -15.87
CA PRO A 114 -27.89 -27.10 -16.99
C PRO A 114 -26.48 -27.30 -17.58
N ALA A 115 -25.97 -28.55 -17.53
CA ALA A 115 -24.58 -28.87 -17.88
C ALA A 115 -24.22 -28.65 -19.36
N ASP A 116 -25.21 -28.68 -20.26
CA ASP A 116 -25.05 -28.47 -21.71
C ASP A 116 -25.17 -26.99 -22.11
N LYS A 117 -25.49 -26.09 -21.17
CA LYS A 117 -25.67 -24.66 -21.45
C LYS A 117 -24.45 -23.85 -20.99
N LYS A 118 -24.03 -22.91 -21.82
CA LYS A 118 -22.98 -21.94 -21.47
C LYS A 118 -23.62 -20.78 -20.69
N ALA A 119 -23.25 -20.60 -19.42
CA ALA A 119 -23.84 -19.56 -18.58
C ALA A 119 -23.28 -18.15 -18.87
N CYS A 120 -22.22 -18.01 -19.67
CA CYS A 120 -21.67 -16.70 -20.05
C CYS A 120 -20.99 -16.76 -21.43
N HIS A 121 -20.95 -15.63 -22.14
CA HIS A 121 -20.11 -15.47 -23.33
C HIS A 121 -18.69 -15.05 -22.94
N ASP A 122 -17.70 -15.32 -23.80
CA ASP A 122 -16.28 -15.07 -23.48
C ASP A 122 -15.98 -13.56 -23.37
N THR A 123 -16.76 -12.72 -24.04
CA THR A 123 -16.68 -11.26 -24.02
C THR A 123 -18.08 -10.62 -24.02
N GLY A 124 -18.16 -9.32 -23.72
CA GLY A 124 -19.35 -8.48 -23.98
C GLY A 124 -19.16 -7.61 -25.24
N ILE A 125 -20.21 -6.95 -25.73
CA ILE A 125 -20.21 -6.16 -26.98
C ILE A 125 -19.75 -4.70 -26.79
N GLY A 126 -19.90 -4.13 -25.58
CA GLY A 126 -19.69 -2.70 -25.37
C GLY A 126 -19.25 -2.28 -23.97
N HIS A 127 -18.91 -0.99 -23.85
CA HIS A 127 -18.42 -0.35 -22.63
C HIS A 127 -19.46 0.65 -22.11
N PRO A 128 -20.32 0.27 -21.14
CA PRO A 128 -21.36 1.16 -20.64
C PRO A 128 -20.88 2.16 -19.56
N GLY A 129 -19.58 2.17 -19.24
CA GLY A 129 -19.01 3.04 -18.20
C GLY A 129 -19.19 2.51 -16.77
N THR A 130 -18.53 3.16 -15.81
CA THR A 130 -18.47 2.70 -14.41
C THR A 130 -19.82 2.81 -13.70
N ALA A 131 -20.59 3.87 -13.95
CA ALA A 131 -21.90 4.09 -13.33
C ALA A 131 -22.90 2.94 -13.58
N PHE A 132 -22.89 2.35 -14.79
CA PHE A 132 -23.71 1.18 -15.14
C PHE A 132 -23.45 -0.03 -14.24
N ASN A 133 -22.21 -0.17 -13.77
CA ASN A 133 -21.77 -1.29 -12.95
C ASN A 133 -21.95 -1.02 -11.46
N THR A 134 -21.60 0.19 -11.02
CA THR A 134 -21.74 0.64 -9.63
C THR A 134 -23.21 0.67 -9.23
N HIS A 135 -24.09 1.12 -10.12
CA HIS A 135 -25.52 1.19 -9.89
C HIS A 135 -26.29 0.03 -10.57
N ARG A 136 -25.69 -1.15 -10.67
CA ARG A 136 -26.30 -2.34 -11.32
C ARG A 136 -27.73 -2.61 -10.85
N TRP A 137 -28.01 -2.43 -9.56
CA TRP A 137 -29.36 -2.62 -9.03
C TRP A 137 -30.39 -1.72 -9.70
N ARG A 138 -30.05 -0.47 -10.08
CA ARG A 138 -30.93 0.44 -10.83
C ARG A 138 -31.18 -0.04 -12.24
N GLU A 139 -30.16 -0.54 -12.92
CA GLU A 139 -30.28 -1.07 -14.28
C GLU A 139 -31.09 -2.38 -14.30
N ILE A 140 -30.90 -3.27 -13.31
CA ILE A 140 -31.73 -4.48 -13.16
C ILE A 140 -33.18 -4.13 -12.80
N SER A 141 -33.41 -3.13 -11.95
CA SER A 141 -34.76 -2.62 -11.68
C SER A 141 -35.41 -2.01 -12.92
N PHE A 142 -34.63 -1.34 -13.77
CA PHE A 142 -35.12 -0.85 -15.07
C PHE A 142 -35.40 -2.00 -16.04
N LEU A 143 -34.58 -3.05 -16.06
CA LEU A 143 -34.84 -4.26 -16.85
C LEU A 143 -36.17 -4.89 -16.46
N TRP A 144 -36.44 -5.02 -15.15
CA TRP A 144 -37.74 -5.47 -14.66
C TRP A 144 -38.87 -4.57 -15.18
N ARG A 145 -38.74 -3.24 -15.07
CA ARG A 145 -39.77 -2.29 -15.52
C ARG A 145 -40.05 -2.41 -17.01
N PHE A 146 -39.00 -2.48 -17.83
CA PHE A 146 -39.09 -2.73 -19.26
C PHE A 146 -39.90 -4.01 -19.55
N ILE A 147 -39.55 -5.12 -18.91
CA ILE A 147 -40.18 -6.41 -19.21
C ILE A 147 -41.62 -6.42 -18.69
N SER A 148 -41.88 -5.97 -17.47
CA SER A 148 -43.24 -5.91 -16.91
C SER A 148 -44.17 -5.07 -17.78
N SER A 149 -43.77 -3.86 -18.19
CA SER A 149 -44.58 -3.04 -19.10
C SER A 149 -44.72 -3.65 -20.49
N PHE A 150 -43.71 -4.37 -20.99
CA PHE A 150 -43.83 -5.11 -22.26
C PHE A 150 -44.85 -6.26 -22.16
N LYS A 151 -44.94 -6.91 -20.99
CA LYS A 151 -45.90 -7.98 -20.71
C LYS A 151 -47.33 -7.50 -20.45
N GLU A 152 -47.56 -6.20 -20.29
CA GLU A 152 -48.92 -5.64 -20.24
C GLU A 152 -49.55 -5.53 -21.62
N LEU A 153 -48.73 -5.44 -22.68
CA LEU A 153 -49.19 -5.44 -24.07
C LEU A 153 -49.75 -6.83 -24.44
N ASP A 154 -50.69 -6.89 -25.37
CA ASP A 154 -51.15 -8.17 -25.91
C ASP A 154 -50.08 -8.82 -26.82
N GLN A 155 -50.26 -10.10 -27.14
CA GLN A 155 -49.25 -10.85 -27.91
C GLN A 155 -49.03 -10.29 -29.32
N GLN A 156 -50.08 -9.71 -29.94
CA GLN A 156 -50.00 -9.14 -31.28
C GLN A 156 -49.19 -7.84 -31.24
N ASP A 157 -49.46 -6.97 -30.25
CA ASP A 157 -48.76 -5.71 -30.02
C ASP A 157 -47.29 -5.94 -29.66
N ARG A 158 -46.97 -6.92 -28.80
CA ARG A 158 -45.59 -7.31 -28.48
C ARG A 158 -44.81 -7.72 -29.72
N SER A 159 -45.44 -8.56 -30.56
CA SER A 159 -44.83 -9.06 -31.79
C SER A 159 -44.63 -7.93 -32.80
N SER A 160 -45.60 -7.02 -32.91
CA SER A 160 -45.49 -5.82 -33.76
C SER A 160 -44.37 -4.90 -33.28
N LEU A 161 -44.28 -4.65 -31.97
CA LEU A 161 -43.28 -3.74 -31.40
C LEU A 161 -41.85 -4.27 -31.57
N LEU A 162 -41.63 -5.58 -31.43
CA LEU A 162 -40.32 -6.21 -31.70
C LEU A 162 -39.95 -6.25 -33.19
N GLN A 163 -40.86 -5.89 -34.10
CA GLN A 163 -40.59 -5.76 -35.54
C GLN A 163 -40.40 -4.29 -35.97
N SER A 164 -40.71 -3.32 -35.08
CA SER A 164 -40.68 -1.88 -35.36
C SER A 164 -39.64 -1.16 -34.49
N PRO A 165 -38.37 -1.03 -34.94
CA PRO A 165 -37.27 -0.49 -34.12
C PRO A 165 -37.55 0.91 -33.53
N TRP A 166 -38.11 1.81 -34.36
CA TRP A 166 -38.37 3.20 -33.97
C TRP A 166 -39.62 3.35 -33.09
N GLU A 167 -40.65 2.53 -33.32
CA GLU A 167 -41.82 2.46 -32.43
C GLU A 167 -41.43 1.88 -31.07
N PHE A 168 -40.58 0.85 -31.05
CA PHE A 168 -40.01 0.29 -29.84
C PHE A 168 -39.20 1.33 -29.07
N SER A 169 -38.34 2.10 -29.75
CA SER A 169 -37.59 3.20 -29.12
C SER A 169 -38.52 4.25 -28.52
N ALA A 170 -39.56 4.67 -29.23
CA ALA A 170 -40.51 5.66 -28.73
C ALA A 170 -41.31 5.14 -27.53
N TRP A 171 -41.74 3.87 -27.58
CA TRP A 171 -42.40 3.21 -26.47
C TRP A 171 -41.48 3.08 -25.25
N LEU A 172 -40.23 2.66 -25.44
CA LEU A 172 -39.25 2.49 -24.37
C LEU A 172 -38.94 3.82 -23.68
N ASP A 173 -38.87 4.92 -24.44
CA ASP A 173 -38.63 6.27 -23.93
C ASP A 173 -39.75 6.80 -23.03
N ASN A 174 -40.96 6.24 -23.13
CA ASN A 174 -42.11 6.60 -22.29
C ASN A 174 -42.15 5.86 -20.96
N LEU A 175 -41.29 4.85 -20.75
CA LEU A 175 -41.20 4.19 -19.45
C LEU A 175 -40.52 5.11 -18.44
N ASP A 176 -41.01 5.11 -17.19
CA ASP A 176 -40.39 5.90 -16.13
C ASP A 176 -38.89 5.59 -16.02
N ASP A 177 -38.11 6.65 -15.82
CA ASP A 177 -36.66 6.61 -15.64
C ASP A 177 -35.84 6.11 -16.86
N ALA A 178 -36.48 5.73 -17.97
CA ALA A 178 -35.79 5.21 -19.16
C ALA A 178 -34.71 6.15 -19.73
N LEU A 179 -35.00 7.45 -19.76
CA LEU A 179 -34.08 8.46 -20.29
C LEU A 179 -32.86 8.70 -19.41
N ASN A 180 -32.89 8.26 -18.15
CA ASN A 180 -31.78 8.37 -17.20
C ASN A 180 -30.96 7.07 -17.09
N ARG A 181 -31.37 6.00 -17.80
CA ARG A 181 -30.74 4.68 -17.72
C ARG A 181 -29.90 4.40 -18.95
N LEU A 182 -28.70 3.88 -18.73
CA LEU A 182 -27.84 3.48 -19.84
C LEU A 182 -28.31 2.16 -20.45
N LEU A 183 -28.99 1.31 -19.66
CA LEU A 183 -29.57 0.06 -20.16
C LEU A 183 -30.59 0.30 -21.29
N ARG A 184 -31.26 1.47 -21.33
CA ARG A 184 -32.14 1.86 -22.45
C ARG A 184 -31.40 1.80 -23.79
N ASN A 185 -30.20 2.36 -23.87
CA ASN A 185 -29.40 2.36 -25.10
C ASN A 185 -28.86 0.96 -25.43
N VAL A 186 -28.54 0.18 -24.40
CA VAL A 186 -28.09 -1.21 -24.53
C VAL A 186 -29.20 -2.10 -25.10
N LEU A 187 -30.42 -2.01 -24.57
CA LEU A 187 -31.56 -2.81 -25.02
C LEU A 187 -31.87 -2.56 -26.49
N LEU A 188 -31.83 -1.31 -26.93
CA LEU A 188 -32.04 -0.97 -28.34
C LEU A 188 -30.98 -1.59 -29.25
N HIS A 189 -29.71 -1.55 -28.86
CA HIS A 189 -28.66 -2.19 -29.65
C HIS A 189 -28.78 -3.73 -29.66
N LEU A 190 -29.06 -4.34 -28.51
CA LEU A 190 -29.19 -5.81 -28.41
C LEU A 190 -30.36 -6.35 -29.24
N LEU A 191 -31.49 -5.64 -29.28
CA LEU A 191 -32.69 -6.05 -30.00
C LEU A 191 -32.68 -5.61 -31.46
N PHE A 192 -32.08 -4.47 -31.77
CA PHE A 192 -32.10 -3.84 -33.09
C PHE A 192 -30.72 -3.29 -33.51
N PRO A 193 -29.69 -4.15 -33.61
CA PRO A 193 -28.32 -3.72 -33.90
C PRO A 193 -28.20 -3.02 -35.28
N ASP A 194 -29.08 -3.35 -36.22
CA ASP A 194 -29.15 -2.75 -37.56
C ASP A 194 -29.52 -1.26 -37.53
N TYR A 195 -30.19 -0.80 -36.47
CA TYR A 195 -30.74 0.55 -36.37
C TYR A 195 -30.07 1.39 -35.29
N PHE A 196 -29.62 0.76 -34.20
CA PHE A 196 -29.03 1.43 -33.06
C PHE A 196 -27.60 0.98 -32.84
N GLU A 197 -26.71 1.95 -32.65
CA GLU A 197 -25.29 1.73 -32.40
C GLU A 197 -25.02 1.20 -31.00
N ARG A 198 -23.92 0.45 -30.83
CA ARG A 198 -23.47 -0.10 -29.53
C ARG A 198 -22.91 0.94 -28.55
N ILE A 199 -23.44 2.16 -28.60
CA ILE A 199 -23.03 3.30 -27.80
C ILE A 199 -24.03 3.41 -26.64
N ALA A 200 -23.62 2.99 -25.44
CA ALA A 200 -24.48 3.07 -24.26
C ALA A 200 -24.54 4.49 -23.67
N VAL A 201 -23.46 5.26 -23.78
CA VAL A 201 -23.31 6.57 -23.13
C VAL A 201 -23.90 7.68 -24.01
N THR A 202 -24.87 8.39 -23.47
CA THR A 202 -25.63 9.43 -24.18
C THR A 202 -24.77 10.61 -24.65
N THR A 203 -23.77 11.03 -23.85
CA THR A 203 -22.86 12.14 -24.24
C THR A 203 -22.00 11.77 -25.44
N GLN A 204 -21.56 10.52 -25.56
CA GLN A 204 -20.82 10.05 -26.72
C GLN A 204 -21.64 10.09 -28.01
N LYS A 205 -22.94 9.71 -27.94
CA LYS A 205 -23.86 9.87 -29.07
C LYS A 205 -23.89 11.33 -29.56
N GLN A 206 -23.97 12.29 -28.63
CA GLN A 206 -24.02 13.70 -28.96
C GLN A 206 -22.75 14.19 -29.66
N ARG A 207 -21.56 13.78 -29.18
CA ARG A 207 -20.28 14.15 -29.79
C ARG A 207 -20.17 13.70 -31.24
N ILE A 208 -20.51 12.44 -31.50
CA ILE A 208 -20.48 11.88 -32.86
C ILE A 208 -21.42 12.68 -33.75
N ILE A 209 -22.65 12.93 -33.29
CA ILE A 209 -23.61 13.75 -34.06
C ILE A 209 -23.03 15.12 -34.37
N THR A 210 -22.47 15.82 -33.39
CA THR A 210 -21.87 17.13 -33.58
C THR A 210 -20.74 17.10 -34.62
N ALA A 211 -19.82 16.15 -34.54
CA ALA A 211 -18.69 16.07 -35.46
C ALA A 211 -19.11 15.81 -36.92
N PHE A 212 -20.14 14.99 -37.14
CA PHE A 212 -20.65 14.72 -38.48
C PHE A 212 -21.68 15.76 -38.96
N THR A 213 -22.21 16.61 -38.06
CA THR A 213 -23.06 17.75 -38.43
C THR A 213 -22.26 18.76 -39.27
N GLU A 214 -20.96 18.95 -39.00
CA GLU A 214 -20.09 19.77 -39.85
C GLU A 214 -19.95 19.21 -41.27
N LYS A 215 -19.89 17.88 -41.40
CA LYS A 215 -19.75 17.19 -42.69
C LYS A 215 -21.03 17.17 -43.51
N TYR A 216 -22.19 17.04 -42.85
CA TYR A 216 -23.46 16.75 -43.52
C TYR A 216 -24.57 17.78 -43.33
N GLY A 217 -24.33 18.86 -42.56
CA GLY A 217 -25.33 19.88 -42.24
C GLY A 217 -26.39 19.38 -41.26
N ASP A 218 -27.56 20.03 -41.24
CA ASP A 218 -28.68 19.60 -40.39
C ASP A 218 -29.09 18.16 -40.76
N LEU A 219 -28.99 17.28 -39.77
CA LEU A 219 -29.28 15.86 -39.88
C LEU A 219 -30.77 15.55 -39.63
N ASN A 220 -31.57 16.55 -39.27
CA ASN A 220 -33.02 16.41 -39.18
C ASN A 220 -33.64 16.61 -40.56
N SER A 221 -34.33 15.58 -41.06
CA SER A 221 -35.07 15.64 -42.32
C SER A 221 -36.55 15.95 -42.05
N ASN A 222 -37.28 16.42 -43.08
CA ASN A 222 -38.74 16.60 -43.01
C ASN A 222 -39.51 15.27 -42.81
N GLU A 223 -38.83 14.13 -42.92
CA GLU A 223 -39.37 12.77 -42.74
C GLU A 223 -39.00 12.18 -41.36
N THR A 224 -38.46 12.97 -40.44
CA THR A 224 -38.10 12.50 -39.10
C THR A 224 -39.33 11.91 -38.40
N PRO A 225 -39.28 10.65 -37.92
CA PRO A 225 -40.39 10.06 -37.19
C PRO A 225 -40.68 10.88 -35.91
N ASN A 226 -41.92 10.81 -35.41
CA ASN A 226 -42.29 11.50 -34.17
C ASN A 226 -41.61 10.84 -32.96
N LEU A 227 -40.38 11.28 -32.65
CA LEU A 227 -39.49 10.69 -31.66
C LEU A 227 -39.24 11.63 -30.50
N SER A 228 -38.90 11.05 -29.34
CA SER A 228 -38.37 11.78 -28.19
C SER A 228 -37.03 12.46 -28.54
N ALA A 229 -36.50 13.31 -27.64
CA ALA A 229 -35.15 13.85 -27.80
C ALA A 229 -34.06 12.75 -27.84
N ALA A 230 -34.25 11.63 -27.13
CA ALA A 230 -33.34 10.49 -27.18
C ALA A 230 -33.44 9.75 -28.52
N GLY A 231 -34.65 9.41 -28.95
CA GLY A 231 -34.89 8.78 -30.25
C GLY A 231 -34.40 9.62 -31.42
N ARG A 232 -34.49 10.97 -31.34
CA ARG A 232 -33.92 11.86 -32.37
C ARG A 232 -32.40 11.74 -32.48
N ARG A 233 -31.68 11.59 -31.37
CA ARG A 233 -30.22 11.37 -31.41
C ARG A 233 -29.87 10.04 -32.06
N ASP A 234 -30.62 8.99 -31.74
CA ASP A 234 -30.44 7.68 -32.39
C ASP A 234 -30.73 7.74 -33.89
N TRP A 235 -31.77 8.46 -34.27
CA TRP A 235 -32.10 8.72 -35.67
C TRP A 235 -30.96 9.44 -36.40
N GLN A 236 -30.40 10.49 -35.80
CA GLN A 236 -29.27 11.23 -36.38
C GLN A 236 -28.04 10.33 -36.57
N LEU A 237 -27.72 9.47 -35.60
CA LEU A 237 -26.62 8.50 -35.73
C LEU A 237 -26.87 7.48 -36.84
N HIS A 238 -28.11 7.00 -36.97
CA HIS A 238 -28.50 6.11 -38.06
C HIS A 238 -28.34 6.78 -39.43
N GLN A 239 -28.75 8.06 -39.54
CA GLN A 239 -28.57 8.84 -40.76
C GLN A 239 -27.10 9.06 -41.11
N ILE A 240 -26.25 9.39 -40.14
CA ILE A 240 -24.80 9.52 -40.35
C ILE A 240 -24.25 8.20 -40.88
N ARG A 241 -24.62 7.08 -40.25
CA ARG A 241 -24.18 5.76 -40.69
C ARG A 241 -24.58 5.44 -42.12
N GLN A 242 -25.83 5.70 -42.52
CA GLN A 242 -26.27 5.46 -43.89
C GLN A 242 -25.45 6.29 -44.90
N LYS A 243 -25.19 7.57 -44.59
CA LYS A 243 -24.40 8.46 -45.45
C LYS A 243 -22.95 8.00 -45.55
N GLU A 244 -22.34 7.57 -44.45
CA GLU A 244 -20.97 7.08 -44.44
C GLU A 244 -20.83 5.71 -45.12
N ALA A 245 -21.82 4.82 -44.97
CA ALA A 245 -21.81 3.53 -45.64
C ALA A 245 -21.80 3.70 -47.16
N GLN A 246 -22.63 4.63 -47.65
CA GLN A 246 -22.64 5.02 -49.05
C GLN A 246 -21.33 5.68 -49.49
N ALA A 247 -20.73 6.54 -48.64
CA ALA A 247 -19.48 7.23 -48.97
C ALA A 247 -18.27 6.30 -49.03
N LEU A 248 -18.21 5.31 -48.14
CA LEU A 248 -17.10 4.36 -48.03
C LEU A 248 -17.31 3.08 -48.86
N GLY A 249 -18.52 2.88 -49.41
CA GLY A 249 -18.86 1.70 -50.20
C GLY A 249 -18.87 0.40 -49.39
N THR A 250 -19.12 0.50 -48.08
CA THR A 250 -19.18 -0.64 -47.16
C THR A 250 -20.28 -0.42 -46.13
N ASP A 251 -21.02 -1.49 -45.84
CA ASP A 251 -22.04 -1.48 -44.77
C ASP A 251 -21.46 -1.90 -43.40
N HIS A 252 -20.18 -2.32 -43.38
CA HIS A 252 -19.44 -2.69 -42.16
C HIS A 252 -18.83 -1.44 -41.52
N LEU A 253 -19.64 -0.72 -40.76
CA LEU A 253 -19.25 0.50 -40.07
C LEU A 253 -19.48 0.40 -38.57
N ASP A 254 -18.49 0.89 -37.82
CA ASP A 254 -18.51 1.01 -36.38
C ASP A 254 -17.73 2.26 -35.97
N TYR A 255 -18.33 3.07 -35.10
CA TYR A 255 -17.75 4.37 -34.73
C TYR A 255 -16.43 4.25 -33.96
N TYR A 256 -16.19 3.15 -33.26
CA TYR A 256 -14.94 2.93 -32.52
C TYR A 256 -13.88 2.20 -33.34
N GLU A 257 -14.29 1.34 -34.28
CA GLU A 257 -13.39 0.44 -34.98
C GLU A 257 -13.11 0.83 -36.44
N THR A 258 -14.01 1.60 -37.08
CA THR A 258 -13.79 2.07 -38.45
C THR A 258 -12.86 3.28 -38.45
N PRO A 259 -11.62 3.18 -38.98
CA PRO A 259 -10.64 4.26 -38.87
C PRO A 259 -11.08 5.58 -39.51
N GLU A 260 -11.83 5.54 -40.60
CA GLU A 260 -12.35 6.71 -41.31
C GLU A 260 -13.38 7.45 -40.48
N LEU A 261 -14.34 6.73 -39.89
CA LEU A 261 -15.32 7.31 -38.99
C LEU A 261 -14.65 7.86 -37.75
N TYR A 262 -13.81 7.03 -37.12
CA TYR A 262 -13.06 7.42 -35.95
C TYR A 262 -12.22 8.66 -36.23
N LYS A 263 -11.59 8.81 -37.41
CA LYS A 263 -10.86 10.03 -37.83
C LYS A 263 -11.75 11.26 -37.86
N THR A 264 -12.99 11.16 -38.32
CA THR A 264 -13.90 12.30 -38.48
C THR A 264 -14.45 12.80 -37.15
N TRP A 265 -15.00 11.92 -36.30
CA TRP A 265 -15.41 12.34 -34.96
C TRP A 265 -14.26 12.40 -33.96
N GLY A 266 -13.08 11.99 -34.40
CA GLY A 266 -11.83 12.04 -33.67
C GLY A 266 -11.02 13.32 -33.82
N LEU A 267 -10.79 13.89 -35.01
CA LEU A 267 -9.79 14.97 -35.27
C LEU A 267 -10.31 16.40 -35.19
N ASN A 268 -9.42 17.35 -34.84
CA ASN A 268 -9.66 18.80 -34.97
C ASN A 268 -8.76 19.51 -36.00
N SER A 269 -9.07 20.81 -36.17
CA SER A 269 -8.59 21.79 -37.15
C SER A 269 -7.09 22.13 -37.16
N ALA A 270 -6.26 21.53 -36.30
CA ALA A 270 -4.80 21.57 -36.38
C ALA A 270 -4.18 20.27 -36.93
N GLY A 271 -5.00 19.31 -37.38
CA GLY A 271 -4.53 17.96 -37.72
C GLY A 271 -4.15 17.12 -36.49
N ILE A 272 -4.55 17.57 -35.29
CA ILE A 272 -4.31 16.93 -34.00
C ILE A 272 -5.68 16.74 -33.32
N ARG A 273 -5.98 15.56 -32.77
CA ARG A 273 -7.21 15.30 -32.00
C ARG A 273 -7.17 16.05 -30.64
N LEU A 274 -7.88 17.18 -30.44
CA LEU A 274 -8.19 17.68 -29.07
C LEU A 274 -9.26 16.81 -28.37
N SER A 275 -9.95 15.94 -29.11
CA SER A 275 -11.00 15.02 -28.65
C SER A 275 -10.52 13.58 -28.41
N ASP A 276 -9.23 13.30 -28.61
CA ASP A 276 -8.57 12.06 -28.14
C ASP A 276 -7.95 12.21 -26.76
N ILE A 277 -8.08 13.39 -26.20
CA ILE A 277 -8.12 13.45 -24.77
C ILE A 277 -9.39 12.73 -24.32
N ALA A 278 -9.39 12.07 -23.16
CA ALA A 278 -10.65 12.06 -22.41
C ALA A 278 -11.24 13.46 -22.53
N GLU A 279 -12.52 13.67 -22.83
CA GLU A 279 -12.90 15.05 -23.11
C GLU A 279 -12.72 15.88 -21.84
N CYS A 280 -11.73 16.78 -21.86
CA CYS A 280 -11.60 17.76 -20.82
C CYS A 280 -12.92 18.54 -20.88
N PRO A 281 -13.68 18.65 -19.79
CA PRO A 281 -14.99 19.26 -19.81
C PRO A 281 -14.92 20.63 -20.49
N GLU A 282 -15.89 20.92 -21.38
CA GLU A 282 -15.91 22.14 -22.20
C GLU A 282 -15.70 23.40 -21.36
N ARG A 283 -16.27 23.38 -20.15
CA ARG A 283 -16.14 24.44 -19.17
C ARG A 283 -14.72 24.61 -18.63
N SER A 284 -14.01 23.52 -18.36
CA SER A 284 -12.60 23.57 -17.94
C SER A 284 -11.73 24.16 -19.05
N VAL A 285 -12.03 23.83 -20.31
CA VAL A 285 -11.37 24.41 -21.49
C VAL A 285 -11.69 25.90 -21.63
N ALA A 286 -12.95 26.30 -21.45
CA ALA A 286 -13.37 27.71 -21.49
C ALA A 286 -12.72 28.57 -20.39
N LEU A 287 -12.41 27.98 -19.24
CA LEU A 287 -11.69 28.61 -18.14
C LEU A 287 -10.16 28.63 -18.33
N SER A 288 -9.64 28.06 -19.42
CA SER A 288 -8.21 28.02 -19.74
C SER A 288 -7.80 29.06 -20.78
N LYS A 289 -6.48 29.23 -20.98
CA LYS A 289 -5.89 30.06 -22.03
C LYS A 289 -5.27 29.15 -23.10
N PRO A 290 -5.83 29.09 -24.32
CA PRO A 290 -5.37 28.17 -25.37
C PRO A 290 -3.87 28.23 -25.67
N ASP A 291 -3.29 29.44 -25.70
CA ASP A 291 -1.85 29.62 -25.96
C ASP A 291 -0.96 29.02 -24.87
N LEU A 292 -1.40 29.09 -23.61
CA LEU A 292 -0.68 28.48 -22.48
C LEU A 292 -0.84 26.97 -22.47
N VAL A 293 -2.05 26.46 -22.74
CA VAL A 293 -2.30 25.01 -22.87
C VAL A 293 -1.34 24.41 -23.89
N LYS A 294 -1.20 25.05 -25.07
CA LYS A 294 -0.28 24.60 -26.12
C LYS A 294 1.19 24.63 -25.67
N SER A 295 1.59 25.70 -25.00
CA SER A 295 2.95 25.85 -24.46
C SER A 295 3.28 24.75 -23.45
N TYR A 296 2.39 24.53 -22.48
CA TYR A 296 2.57 23.52 -21.43
C TYR A 296 2.54 22.10 -21.98
N LEU A 297 1.61 21.80 -22.90
CA LEU A 297 1.57 20.50 -23.56
C LEU A 297 2.88 20.19 -24.29
N THR A 298 3.46 21.17 -24.98
CA THR A 298 4.76 21.00 -25.65
C THR A 298 5.86 20.66 -24.66
N ALA A 299 5.87 21.29 -23.49
CA ALA A 299 6.81 21.01 -22.42
C ALA A 299 6.61 19.62 -21.78
N LEU A 300 5.35 19.20 -21.60
CA LEU A 300 5.00 17.86 -21.09
C LEU A 300 5.45 16.76 -22.06
N GLU A 301 5.15 16.92 -23.34
CA GLU A 301 5.54 15.95 -24.38
C GLU A 301 7.05 15.78 -24.49
N LYS A 302 7.81 16.88 -24.33
CA LYS A 302 9.28 16.83 -24.30
C LYS A 302 9.82 15.97 -23.16
N HIS A 303 9.10 15.87 -22.04
CA HIS A 303 9.50 15.12 -20.84
C HIS A 303 8.64 13.86 -20.61
N ARG A 304 7.97 13.36 -21.66
CA ARG A 304 7.03 12.23 -21.57
C ARG A 304 7.62 11.02 -20.86
N ASP A 305 8.80 10.57 -21.26
CA ASP A 305 9.43 9.35 -20.73
C ASP A 305 9.75 9.48 -19.24
N LEU A 306 10.18 10.66 -18.79
CA LEU A 306 10.44 10.95 -17.39
C LEU A 306 9.15 10.88 -16.55
N LEU A 307 8.08 11.53 -17.01
CA LEU A 307 6.79 11.56 -16.33
C LEU A 307 6.19 10.16 -16.21
N TRP A 308 6.18 9.40 -17.31
CA TRP A 308 5.68 8.02 -17.31
C TRP A 308 6.58 7.07 -16.51
N SER A 309 7.90 7.28 -16.51
CA SER A 309 8.80 6.54 -15.63
C SER A 309 8.46 6.76 -14.16
N ARG A 310 8.25 8.01 -13.72
CA ARG A 310 7.85 8.31 -12.33
C ARG A 310 6.50 7.69 -12.00
N PHE A 311 5.53 7.83 -12.90
CA PHE A 311 4.19 7.30 -12.72
C PHE A 311 4.17 5.77 -12.57
N ASN A 312 4.88 5.05 -13.44
CA ASN A 312 4.89 3.59 -13.47
C ASN A 312 5.63 2.95 -12.28
N LEU A 313 6.49 3.69 -11.55
CA LEU A 313 7.10 3.22 -10.31
C LEU A 313 6.05 3.01 -9.20
N THR A 314 5.01 3.83 -9.20
CA THR A 314 3.95 3.81 -8.19
C THR A 314 2.75 3.00 -8.64
N ALA A 315 2.41 3.12 -9.93
CA ALA A 315 1.29 2.48 -10.59
C ALA A 315 1.79 1.27 -11.43
N THR A 316 2.41 0.29 -10.77
CA THR A 316 3.19 -0.79 -11.44
C THR A 316 2.36 -1.72 -12.31
N ASP A 317 1.06 -1.82 -12.05
CA ASP A 317 0.09 -2.63 -12.80
C ASP A 317 -0.86 -1.77 -13.65
N PHE A 318 -0.54 -0.48 -13.83
CA PHE A 318 -1.32 0.43 -14.64
C PHE A 318 -1.16 0.13 -16.13
N THR A 319 -2.29 -0.04 -16.81
CA THR A 319 -2.31 -0.25 -18.27
C THR A 319 -3.02 0.88 -19.00
N SER A 320 -4.04 1.46 -18.38
CA SER A 320 -4.71 2.70 -18.79
C SER A 320 -5.56 3.20 -17.62
N PHE A 321 -6.09 4.41 -17.65
CA PHE A 321 -7.02 4.86 -16.61
C PHE A 321 -8.34 4.07 -16.65
N VAL A 322 -8.67 3.41 -17.76
CA VAL A 322 -9.80 2.46 -17.86
C VAL A 322 -9.48 1.11 -17.18
N LYS A 323 -8.20 0.76 -17.08
CA LYS A 323 -7.68 -0.42 -16.37
C LYS A 323 -6.52 0.01 -15.45
N PRO A 324 -6.83 0.78 -14.39
CA PRO A 324 -5.83 1.48 -13.59
C PRO A 324 -4.91 0.55 -12.79
N GLY A 325 -5.32 -0.70 -12.56
CA GLY A 325 -4.63 -1.60 -11.66
C GLY A 325 -4.97 -1.33 -10.18
N ASP A 326 -4.65 -2.30 -9.33
CA ASP A 326 -4.87 -2.22 -7.89
C ASP A 326 -3.90 -1.24 -7.22
N ALA A 327 -2.68 -1.06 -7.76
CA ALA A 327 -1.69 -0.17 -7.15
C ALA A 327 -2.09 1.30 -7.24
N PHE A 328 -2.56 1.75 -8.41
CA PHE A 328 -3.06 3.12 -8.61
C PHE A 328 -4.39 3.35 -7.89
N THR A 329 -5.30 2.37 -7.95
CA THR A 329 -6.64 2.50 -7.37
C THR A 329 -6.61 2.61 -5.86
N ASN A 330 -5.89 1.70 -5.19
CA ASN A 330 -5.89 1.63 -3.73
C ASN A 330 -5.07 2.75 -3.08
N LYS A 331 -4.03 3.25 -3.76
CA LYS A 331 -3.16 4.32 -3.22
C LYS A 331 -3.69 5.72 -3.49
N GLU A 332 -4.26 5.98 -4.68
CA GLU A 332 -4.51 7.36 -5.12
C GLU A 332 -5.97 7.69 -5.41
N THR A 333 -6.74 6.82 -6.06
CA THR A 333 -8.08 7.22 -6.54
C THR A 333 -9.20 6.86 -5.57
N ALA A 334 -9.12 5.73 -4.85
CA ALA A 334 -10.21 5.24 -4.00
C ALA A 334 -10.64 6.24 -2.90
N TYR A 335 -9.68 6.82 -2.18
CA TYR A 335 -10.00 7.75 -1.08
C TYR A 335 -10.53 9.10 -1.59
N LYS A 336 -10.07 9.57 -2.76
CA LYS A 336 -10.57 10.80 -3.40
C LYS A 336 -12.03 10.66 -3.82
N HIS A 337 -12.43 9.48 -4.29
CA HIS A 337 -13.84 9.16 -4.57
C HIS A 337 -14.68 9.13 -3.28
N GLU A 338 -14.15 8.59 -2.17
CA GLU A 338 -14.85 8.60 -0.87
C GLU A 338 -15.12 10.03 -0.36
N ILE A 339 -14.17 10.95 -0.59
CA ILE A 339 -14.30 12.38 -0.24
C ILE A 339 -15.46 13.03 -1.00
N LEU A 340 -15.55 12.79 -2.31
CA LEU A 340 -16.65 13.31 -3.12
C LEU A 340 -18.00 12.77 -2.65
N GLN A 341 -18.10 11.48 -2.32
CA GLN A 341 -19.33 10.89 -1.78
C GLN A 341 -19.77 11.53 -0.46
N LYS A 342 -18.83 11.80 0.46
CA LYS A 342 -19.09 12.49 1.71
C LYS A 342 -19.54 13.93 1.49
N ALA A 343 -18.92 14.64 0.54
CA ALA A 343 -19.31 15.99 0.19
C ALA A 343 -20.70 16.04 -0.45
N GLU A 344 -21.01 15.11 -1.37
CA GLU A 344 -22.34 14.97 -1.99
C GLU A 344 -23.43 14.78 -0.94
N ALA A 345 -23.20 13.93 0.06
CA ALA A 345 -24.12 13.75 1.19
C ALA A 345 -24.35 15.05 1.98
N LEU A 346 -23.29 15.82 2.26
CA LEU A 346 -23.41 17.11 2.95
C LEU A 346 -24.20 18.15 2.14
N PHE A 347 -23.96 18.23 0.83
CA PHE A 347 -24.69 19.15 -0.04
C PHE A 347 -26.16 18.72 -0.22
N ALA A 348 -26.46 17.42 -0.16
CA ALA A 348 -27.83 16.92 -0.16
C ALA A 348 -28.57 17.28 1.14
N GLU A 349 -27.91 17.18 2.30
CA GLU A 349 -28.47 17.57 3.60
C GLU A 349 -28.68 19.09 3.73
N THR A 350 -27.75 19.89 3.20
CA THR A 350 -27.82 21.36 3.23
C THR A 350 -27.60 21.94 1.83
N PRO A 351 -28.67 22.03 1.00
CA PRO A 351 -28.57 22.56 -0.35
C PRO A 351 -28.15 24.03 -0.36
N ILE A 352 -27.18 24.37 -1.21
CA ILE A 352 -26.74 25.76 -1.40
C ILE A 352 -27.68 26.45 -2.37
N ASN A 353 -28.60 27.26 -1.85
CA ASN A 353 -29.55 28.05 -2.64
C ASN A 353 -29.71 29.46 -2.04
N GLU A 354 -30.59 30.27 -2.63
CA GLU A 354 -30.82 31.66 -2.20
C GLU A 354 -31.27 31.78 -0.72
N ASN A 355 -31.86 30.71 -0.16
CA ASN A 355 -32.39 30.65 1.20
C ASN A 355 -31.39 30.13 2.24
N LEU A 356 -30.13 29.88 1.86
CA LEU A 356 -29.10 29.38 2.79
C LEU A 356 -28.89 30.38 3.94
N THR A 357 -29.25 29.97 5.16
CA THR A 357 -29.13 30.83 6.35
C THR A 357 -27.66 30.90 6.85
N PRO A 358 -27.27 31.97 7.58
CA PRO A 358 -25.93 32.09 8.16
C PRO A 358 -25.48 30.89 9.01
N ASP A 359 -26.39 30.31 9.80
CA ASP A 359 -26.08 29.18 10.68
C ASP A 359 -25.93 27.88 9.89
N GLN A 360 -26.78 27.65 8.89
CA GLN A 360 -26.64 26.52 7.96
C GLN A 360 -25.33 26.62 7.18
N ALA A 361 -24.95 27.83 6.74
CA ALA A 361 -23.69 28.05 6.02
C ALA A 361 -22.45 27.77 6.89
N LEU A 362 -22.47 28.18 8.16
CA LEU A 362 -21.38 27.86 9.10
C LEU A 362 -21.28 26.36 9.37
N ASN A 363 -22.42 25.69 9.57
CA ASN A 363 -22.46 24.24 9.80
C ASN A 363 -21.99 23.47 8.57
N LEU A 364 -22.41 23.88 7.36
CA LEU A 364 -21.94 23.29 6.11
C LEU A 364 -20.43 23.48 5.93
N LEU A 365 -19.91 24.69 6.17
CA LEU A 365 -18.47 24.96 6.11
C LEU A 365 -17.68 24.09 7.11
N GLN A 366 -18.20 23.89 8.33
CA GLN A 366 -17.60 22.98 9.31
C GLN A 366 -17.69 21.51 8.86
N GLY A 367 -18.77 21.11 8.21
CA GLY A 367 -18.93 19.80 7.58
C GLY A 367 -17.86 19.58 6.51
N LEU A 368 -17.69 20.54 5.60
CA LEU A 368 -16.68 20.49 4.53
C LEU A 368 -15.25 20.39 5.08
N LYS A 369 -14.95 21.06 6.20
CA LYS A 369 -13.66 20.93 6.92
C LYS A 369 -13.42 19.53 7.53
N LYS A 370 -14.44 18.68 7.60
CA LYS A 370 -14.38 17.31 8.15
C LYS A 370 -14.43 16.22 7.07
N VAL A 371 -14.66 16.58 5.80
CA VAL A 371 -14.74 15.63 4.69
C VAL A 371 -13.39 14.95 4.43
N ASP A 372 -12.29 15.65 4.69
CA ASP A 372 -10.92 15.10 4.63
C ASP A 372 -9.96 15.92 5.50
N VAL A 373 -8.77 15.37 5.80
CA VAL A 373 -7.63 16.04 6.47
C VAL A 373 -6.34 15.98 5.65
N ASN A 374 -6.29 15.25 4.52
CA ASN A 374 -5.03 14.92 3.84
C ASN A 374 -4.82 15.60 2.47
N ILE A 375 -5.87 16.05 1.75
CA ILE A 375 -5.70 16.73 0.44
C ILE A 375 -5.46 18.25 0.57
N VAL A 376 -5.93 18.88 1.66
CA VAL A 376 -5.97 20.35 1.79
C VAL A 376 -5.63 20.83 3.20
N ASN A 377 -4.88 21.93 3.30
CA ASN A 377 -4.62 22.60 4.56
C ASN A 377 -5.75 23.58 4.93
N TYR A 378 -6.49 23.29 6.00
CA TYR A 378 -7.63 24.09 6.45
C TYR A 378 -7.26 25.36 7.22
N ARG A 379 -5.97 25.58 7.58
CA ARG A 379 -5.53 26.78 8.33
C ARG A 379 -5.84 28.09 7.59
N ALA A 380 -5.91 28.03 6.26
CA ALA A 380 -6.15 29.19 5.41
C ALA A 380 -7.65 29.51 5.16
N TRP A 381 -8.57 28.60 5.50
CA TRP A 381 -9.98 28.72 5.13
C TRP A 381 -10.69 29.90 5.81
N ASP A 382 -10.36 30.17 7.07
CA ASP A 382 -10.94 31.29 7.81
C ASP A 382 -10.56 32.64 7.20
N SER A 383 -9.41 32.73 6.52
CA SER A 383 -8.99 33.94 5.81
C SER A 383 -9.73 34.16 4.48
N SER A 384 -10.27 33.09 3.90
CA SER A 384 -10.99 33.12 2.63
C SER A 384 -12.51 33.23 2.82
N PHE A 385 -13.09 32.54 3.81
CA PHE A 385 -14.52 32.57 4.09
C PHE A 385 -14.93 33.60 5.16
N GLY A 386 -13.98 34.06 5.98
CA GLY A 386 -14.27 34.90 7.13
C GLY A 386 -14.87 34.11 8.30
N LYS A 387 -15.24 34.83 9.37
CA LYS A 387 -15.81 34.24 10.61
C LYS A 387 -17.31 34.51 10.79
N LYS A 388 -17.91 35.35 9.95
CA LYS A 388 -19.33 35.73 10.05
C LYS A 388 -20.16 34.83 9.14
N GLY A 389 -21.22 34.21 9.67
CA GLY A 389 -22.07 33.31 8.88
C GLY A 389 -22.69 33.94 7.64
N GLY A 390 -22.96 35.26 7.66
CA GLY A 390 -23.45 35.98 6.48
C GLY A 390 -22.43 36.08 5.34
N ASP A 391 -21.15 36.29 5.66
CA ASP A 391 -20.06 36.31 4.68
C ASP A 391 -19.86 34.90 4.10
N VAL A 392 -19.90 33.87 4.96
CA VAL A 392 -19.80 32.46 4.57
C VAL A 392 -20.95 32.06 3.62
N ALA A 393 -22.19 32.41 3.96
CA ALA A 393 -23.36 32.11 3.12
C ALA A 393 -23.28 32.81 1.75
N THR A 394 -22.77 34.04 1.71
CA THR A 394 -22.60 34.81 0.48
C THR A 394 -21.52 34.20 -0.41
N LEU A 395 -20.38 33.83 0.18
CA LEU A 395 -19.31 33.17 -0.55
C LEU A 395 -19.71 31.77 -1.04
N LEU A 396 -20.33 30.93 -0.21
CA LEU A 396 -20.77 29.60 -0.64
C LEU A 396 -21.75 29.67 -1.83
N ARG A 397 -22.63 30.68 -1.86
CA ARG A 397 -23.49 30.95 -3.02
C ARG A 397 -22.69 31.40 -4.24
N ALA A 398 -21.67 32.24 -4.07
CA ALA A 398 -20.79 32.65 -5.16
C ALA A 398 -19.95 31.48 -5.72
N PHE A 399 -19.47 30.60 -4.84
CA PHE A 399 -18.82 29.33 -5.20
C PHE A 399 -19.77 28.43 -5.98
N HIS A 400 -20.99 28.24 -5.50
CA HIS A 400 -22.00 27.43 -6.17
C HIS A 400 -22.37 28.02 -7.54
N ALA A 401 -22.66 29.32 -7.63
CA ALA A 401 -22.94 30.01 -8.88
C ALA A 401 -21.78 29.89 -9.88
N PHE A 402 -20.53 30.02 -9.41
CA PHE A 402 -19.37 29.79 -10.25
C PHE A 402 -19.16 28.32 -10.56
N ALA A 403 -19.58 27.37 -9.74
CA ALA A 403 -19.50 25.94 -10.02
C ALA A 403 -20.57 25.45 -11.01
N THR A 404 -21.70 26.14 -11.13
CA THR A 404 -22.83 25.81 -12.02
C THR A 404 -22.93 26.70 -13.26
N ASP A 405 -21.85 27.39 -13.62
CA ASP A 405 -21.78 28.28 -14.80
C ASP A 405 -22.74 29.46 -14.83
N SER A 406 -23.13 29.93 -13.64
CA SER A 406 -24.04 31.06 -13.47
C SER A 406 -23.30 32.37 -13.17
N SER A 407 -21.97 32.36 -13.11
CA SER A 407 -21.13 33.57 -12.92
C SER A 407 -19.79 33.46 -13.66
N SER A 408 -19.21 34.62 -14.01
CA SER A 408 -17.87 34.69 -14.62
C SER A 408 -16.77 34.54 -13.56
N VAL A 409 -15.55 34.21 -14.01
CA VAL A 409 -14.39 34.14 -13.09
C VAL A 409 -14.04 35.53 -12.54
N GLU A 410 -14.26 36.60 -13.30
CA GLU A 410 -14.14 37.98 -12.82
C GLU A 410 -15.10 38.25 -11.66
N ASP A 411 -16.38 37.92 -11.83
CA ASP A 411 -17.41 38.14 -10.81
C ASP A 411 -17.16 37.31 -9.55
N PHE A 412 -16.71 36.07 -9.73
CA PHE A 412 -16.34 35.18 -8.63
C PHE A 412 -15.22 35.77 -7.77
N PHE A 413 -14.14 36.27 -8.38
CA PHE A 413 -13.04 36.89 -7.64
C PHE A 413 -13.40 38.26 -7.06
N ALA A 414 -14.23 39.05 -7.75
CA ALA A 414 -14.72 40.34 -7.27
C ALA A 414 -15.51 40.22 -5.95
N MET A 415 -16.16 39.08 -5.71
CA MET A 415 -16.88 38.80 -4.45
C MET A 415 -15.95 38.83 -3.23
N PHE A 416 -14.70 38.34 -3.36
CA PHE A 416 -13.73 38.39 -2.26
C PHE A 416 -13.34 39.83 -1.93
N ASP A 417 -13.16 40.67 -2.95
CA ASP A 417 -12.85 42.10 -2.77
C ASP A 417 -14.01 42.85 -2.10
N GLN A 418 -15.25 42.57 -2.50
CA GLN A 418 -16.46 43.16 -1.91
C GLN A 418 -16.61 42.83 -0.42
N LEU A 419 -16.22 41.61 -0.01
CA LEU A 419 -16.28 41.16 1.38
C LEU A 419 -15.01 41.48 2.18
N GLY A 420 -13.97 42.03 1.54
CA GLY A 420 -12.67 42.30 2.17
C GLY A 420 -11.91 41.04 2.60
N LEU A 421 -12.15 39.91 1.92
CA LEU A 421 -11.58 38.60 2.22
C LEU A 421 -10.46 38.26 1.23
N LYS A 422 -9.54 37.38 1.63
CA LYS A 422 -8.39 37.03 0.79
C LYS A 422 -8.53 35.61 0.22
N PRO A 423 -8.60 35.47 -1.11
CA PRO A 423 -8.68 34.15 -1.72
C PRO A 423 -7.39 33.37 -1.50
N LYS A 424 -7.51 32.05 -1.31
CA LYS A 424 -6.40 31.10 -1.16
C LYS A 424 -6.64 29.88 -2.05
N TRP A 425 -5.57 29.34 -2.63
CA TRP A 425 -5.65 28.24 -3.60
C TRP A 425 -6.24 26.96 -3.02
N ASP A 426 -5.79 26.59 -1.82
CA ASP A 426 -6.26 25.45 -1.03
C ASP A 426 -7.77 25.52 -0.78
N THR A 427 -8.30 26.72 -0.52
CA THR A 427 -9.74 26.94 -0.32
C THR A 427 -10.49 26.91 -1.65
N ILE A 428 -10.01 27.65 -2.65
CA ILE A 428 -10.75 27.84 -3.91
C ILE A 428 -10.83 26.55 -4.71
N SER A 429 -9.69 25.91 -4.97
CA SER A 429 -9.63 24.74 -5.85
C SER A 429 -10.40 23.56 -5.27
N PHE A 430 -10.30 23.35 -3.96
CA PHE A 430 -10.97 22.24 -3.29
C PHE A 430 -12.47 22.43 -3.19
N VAL A 431 -12.94 23.60 -2.76
CA VAL A 431 -14.39 23.84 -2.65
C VAL A 431 -15.05 23.78 -4.03
N LEU A 432 -14.41 24.33 -5.08
CA LEU A 432 -14.91 24.19 -6.45
C LEU A 432 -14.93 22.74 -6.94
N TRP A 433 -13.90 21.96 -6.61
CA TRP A 433 -13.86 20.53 -6.92
C TRP A 433 -14.95 19.75 -6.21
N LEU A 434 -15.21 20.00 -4.92
CA LEU A 434 -16.30 19.34 -4.20
C LEU A 434 -17.68 19.69 -4.80
N MET A 435 -17.87 20.92 -5.27
CA MET A 435 -19.14 21.37 -5.84
C MET A 435 -19.35 20.93 -7.28
N ASN A 436 -18.28 20.84 -8.07
CA ASN A 436 -18.35 20.37 -9.45
C ASN A 436 -17.05 19.60 -9.80
N PRO A 437 -16.98 18.31 -9.44
CA PRO A 437 -15.79 17.49 -9.65
C PRO A 437 -15.58 17.13 -11.13
N GLU A 438 -16.60 17.34 -11.96
CA GLU A 438 -16.47 17.19 -13.39
C GLU A 438 -15.64 18.33 -13.98
N VAL A 439 -15.73 19.57 -13.46
CA VAL A 439 -15.11 20.75 -14.08
C VAL A 439 -13.79 21.16 -13.43
N PHE A 440 -13.68 20.99 -12.11
CA PHE A 440 -12.54 21.46 -11.35
C PHE A 440 -11.75 20.29 -10.78
N PHE A 441 -10.54 20.60 -10.31
CA PHE A 441 -9.69 19.65 -9.62
C PHE A 441 -8.97 20.36 -8.47
N PRO A 442 -8.64 19.64 -7.37
CA PRO A 442 -7.97 20.24 -6.24
C PRO A 442 -6.50 20.49 -6.58
N ILE A 443 -6.01 21.70 -6.32
CA ILE A 443 -4.67 22.14 -6.71
C ILE A 443 -4.00 22.87 -5.55
N LYS A 444 -2.81 22.40 -5.17
CA LYS A 444 -1.86 23.19 -4.38
C LYS A 444 -0.73 23.67 -5.31
N PRO A 445 -0.62 24.98 -5.58
CA PRO A 445 0.40 25.50 -6.48
C PRO A 445 1.84 25.24 -6.04
N SER A 446 2.07 24.98 -4.74
CA SER A 446 3.39 24.57 -4.26
C SER A 446 3.83 23.24 -4.89
N TYR A 447 2.92 22.29 -5.08
CA TYR A 447 3.24 20.94 -5.59
C TYR A 447 3.56 20.92 -7.08
N ILE A 448 2.94 21.82 -7.85
CA ILE A 448 3.15 21.90 -9.30
C ILE A 448 4.40 22.74 -9.62
N ARG A 449 4.93 23.51 -8.66
CA ARG A 449 6.02 24.46 -8.90
C ARG A 449 7.30 23.76 -9.36
N ASP A 450 7.72 22.75 -8.63
CA ASP A 450 9.02 22.10 -8.86
C ASP A 450 8.98 21.29 -10.15
N LEU A 451 7.87 20.58 -10.37
CA LEU A 451 7.58 19.93 -11.63
C LEU A 451 7.53 20.94 -12.79
N ALA A 452 6.87 22.08 -12.62
CA ALA A 452 6.82 23.11 -13.65
C ALA A 452 8.21 23.67 -13.96
N GLN A 453 9.04 23.92 -12.95
CA GLN A 453 10.42 24.38 -13.13
C GLN A 453 11.26 23.35 -13.90
N GLU A 454 11.15 22.07 -13.56
CA GLU A 454 11.81 20.95 -14.26
C GLU A 454 11.36 20.86 -15.72
N LEU A 455 10.07 21.06 -15.98
CA LEU A 455 9.51 21.11 -17.33
C LEU A 455 9.87 22.40 -18.11
N GLY A 456 10.55 23.36 -17.47
CA GLY A 456 10.90 24.66 -18.07
C GLY A 456 9.72 25.65 -18.13
N ILE A 457 8.71 25.45 -17.30
CA ILE A 457 7.49 26.25 -17.19
C ILE A 457 7.58 27.18 -15.97
N ALA A 458 7.52 28.49 -16.20
CA ALA A 458 7.55 29.47 -15.12
C ALA A 458 6.15 29.71 -14.51
N ILE A 459 5.86 29.16 -13.33
CA ILE A 459 4.67 29.49 -12.54
C ILE A 459 5.04 30.43 -11.40
N LYS A 460 4.37 31.59 -11.28
CA LYS A 460 4.63 32.58 -10.22
C LYS A 460 3.78 32.29 -8.98
N GLN A 461 4.39 31.97 -7.84
CA GLN A 461 3.67 31.71 -6.59
C GLN A 461 3.18 33.00 -5.93
N LYS A 462 1.92 33.36 -6.18
CA LYS A 462 1.25 34.53 -5.59
C LYS A 462 -0.23 34.21 -5.35
N SER A 463 -0.93 35.08 -4.60
CA SER A 463 -2.36 34.93 -4.32
C SER A 463 -3.19 34.66 -5.59
N PRO A 464 -4.28 33.86 -5.50
CA PRO A 464 -5.18 33.64 -6.62
C PRO A 464 -5.71 34.96 -7.19
N THR A 465 -5.70 35.07 -8.52
CA THR A 465 -6.37 36.13 -9.30
C THR A 465 -7.07 35.46 -10.49
N PRO A 466 -8.01 36.12 -11.19
CA PRO A 466 -8.64 35.56 -12.39
C PRO A 466 -7.62 35.05 -13.41
N GLU A 467 -6.56 35.82 -13.68
CA GLU A 467 -5.53 35.43 -14.65
C GLU A 467 -4.76 34.19 -14.21
N ARG A 468 -4.36 34.12 -12.93
CA ARG A 468 -3.61 32.97 -12.41
C ARG A 468 -4.48 31.73 -12.29
N PHE A 469 -5.77 31.91 -11.97
CA PHE A 469 -6.75 30.82 -12.00
C PHE A 469 -6.81 30.20 -13.39
N ARG A 470 -6.93 31.04 -14.44
CA ARG A 470 -6.88 30.57 -15.83
C ARG A 470 -5.55 29.91 -16.19
N GLU A 471 -4.42 30.42 -15.70
CA GLU A 471 -3.11 29.78 -15.89
C GLU A 471 -3.07 28.37 -15.30
N MET A 472 -3.62 28.15 -14.09
CA MET A 472 -3.68 26.83 -13.45
C MET A 472 -4.66 25.89 -14.14
N MET A 473 -5.83 26.39 -14.57
CA MET A 473 -6.74 25.62 -15.41
C MET A 473 -6.07 25.22 -16.73
N SER A 474 -5.25 26.10 -17.32
CA SER A 474 -4.49 25.79 -18.54
C SER A 474 -3.47 24.66 -18.32
N MET A 475 -2.84 24.61 -17.16
CA MET A 475 -1.95 23.51 -16.78
C MET A 475 -2.73 22.19 -16.63
N GLY A 476 -3.86 22.23 -15.91
CA GLY A 476 -4.73 21.05 -15.76
C GLY A 476 -5.21 20.50 -17.09
N VAL A 477 -5.72 21.38 -17.95
CA VAL A 477 -6.16 21.02 -19.31
C VAL A 477 -4.98 20.45 -20.12
N ALA A 478 -3.76 20.99 -19.99
CA ALA A 478 -2.58 20.47 -20.67
C ALA A 478 -2.18 19.07 -20.18
N PHE A 479 -2.22 18.81 -18.87
CA PHE A 479 -1.98 17.47 -18.31
C PHE A 479 -3.05 16.47 -18.73
N TRP A 480 -4.31 16.89 -18.64
CA TRP A 480 -5.44 16.11 -19.13
C TRP A 480 -5.19 15.76 -20.61
N THR A 481 -4.81 16.76 -21.44
CA THR A 481 -4.42 16.60 -22.85
C THR A 481 -3.26 15.64 -23.07
N PHE A 482 -2.23 15.72 -22.24
CA PHE A 482 -1.07 14.84 -22.31
C PHE A 482 -1.43 13.37 -22.01
N LEU A 483 -2.38 13.15 -21.09
CA LEU A 483 -2.84 11.83 -20.66
C LEU A 483 -3.90 11.22 -21.56
N ALA A 484 -4.36 11.96 -22.55
CA ALA A 484 -5.32 11.59 -23.58
C ALA A 484 -5.33 10.12 -23.98
N ASN A 485 -4.18 9.65 -24.49
CA ASN A 485 -4.02 8.30 -25.03
C ASN A 485 -4.21 7.20 -23.97
N SER A 486 -4.14 7.56 -22.69
CA SER A 486 -4.35 6.65 -21.55
C SER A 486 -5.79 6.68 -21.02
N GLN A 487 -6.65 7.52 -21.60
CA GLN A 487 -8.10 7.59 -21.36
C GLN A 487 -8.51 7.89 -19.91
N PRO A 488 -8.09 9.02 -19.29
CA PRO A 488 -8.52 9.39 -17.93
C PRO A 488 -10.04 9.48 -17.82
N ASN A 489 -10.64 8.97 -16.75
CA ASN A 489 -12.10 8.95 -16.61
C ASN A 489 -12.64 10.26 -16.05
N ASP A 490 -11.87 10.93 -15.18
CA ASP A 490 -12.26 12.13 -14.46
C ASP A 490 -11.04 12.97 -14.02
N TRP A 491 -11.29 14.06 -13.29
CA TRP A 491 -10.23 14.90 -12.75
C TRP A 491 -9.45 14.26 -11.61
N ILE A 492 -9.98 13.19 -11.00
CA ILE A 492 -9.24 12.41 -9.99
C ILE A 492 -8.09 11.69 -10.67
N ASP A 493 -8.30 11.10 -11.84
CA ASP A 493 -7.26 10.41 -12.60
C ASP A 493 -6.12 11.36 -12.99
N VAL A 494 -6.46 12.51 -13.56
CA VAL A 494 -5.47 13.54 -13.96
C VAL A 494 -4.77 14.14 -12.75
N GLN A 495 -5.50 14.44 -11.69
CA GLN A 495 -4.91 14.95 -10.45
C GLN A 495 -4.01 13.90 -9.79
N SER A 496 -4.36 12.62 -9.83
CA SER A 496 -3.56 11.53 -9.25
C SER A 496 -2.29 11.26 -10.06
N PHE A 497 -2.35 11.34 -11.38
CA PHE A 497 -1.15 11.29 -12.22
C PHE A 497 -0.23 12.48 -11.94
N LEU A 498 -0.80 13.68 -11.92
CA LEU A 498 -0.06 14.90 -11.59
C LEU A 498 0.56 14.77 -10.20
N TRP A 499 -0.19 14.28 -9.23
CA TRP A 499 0.29 14.03 -7.87
C TRP A 499 1.48 13.07 -7.87
N ILE A 500 1.37 11.88 -8.44
CA ILE A 500 2.49 10.92 -8.52
C ILE A 500 3.70 11.51 -9.27
N CYS A 501 3.50 12.38 -10.26
CA CYS A 501 4.60 13.01 -10.98
C CYS A 501 5.25 14.18 -10.21
N CYS A 502 4.47 14.90 -9.40
CA CYS A 502 4.93 16.00 -8.55
C CYS A 502 5.60 15.50 -7.28
N PHE A 503 5.05 14.45 -6.67
CA PHE A 503 5.60 13.79 -5.50
C PHE A 503 6.37 12.59 -5.99
N GLN A 504 7.70 12.69 -6.01
CA GLN A 504 8.54 11.49 -6.06
C GLN A 504 7.96 10.52 -5.03
N THR A 505 7.33 9.45 -5.49
CA THR A 505 6.62 8.56 -4.58
C THR A 505 7.69 7.72 -3.94
N TYR A 506 8.16 8.22 -2.81
CA TYR A 506 9.20 7.54 -2.10
C TYR A 506 8.63 6.24 -1.57
N ALA A 507 9.39 5.17 -1.61
CA ALA A 507 8.98 3.95 -0.94
C ALA A 507 9.19 4.10 0.58
N PRO A 508 8.41 3.40 1.41
CA PRO A 508 8.58 3.46 2.86
C PRO A 508 10.03 3.21 3.31
N PRO A 509 10.53 3.91 4.34
CA PRO A 509 9.83 4.89 5.21
C PRO A 509 9.80 6.33 4.67
N PHE A 510 10.36 6.57 3.48
CA PHE A 510 10.58 7.92 2.96
C PHE A 510 9.29 8.62 2.51
N ASP A 511 8.25 7.85 2.17
CA ASP A 511 6.89 8.34 1.89
C ASP A 511 6.33 9.20 3.03
N ASN A 512 6.62 8.79 4.26
CA ASN A 512 6.15 9.44 5.48
C ASN A 512 7.11 10.54 5.96
N ILE A 513 8.39 10.45 5.60
CA ILE A 513 9.42 11.42 5.97
C ILE A 513 9.39 12.62 5.04
N PHE A 514 9.19 12.45 3.74
CA PHE A 514 9.19 13.53 2.76
C PHE A 514 7.84 13.64 2.03
N PRO A 515 6.72 13.84 2.76
CA PRO A 515 5.38 13.82 2.17
C PRO A 515 5.17 14.97 1.16
N ASP A 516 5.95 16.04 1.27
CA ASP A 516 5.85 17.22 0.41
C ASP A 516 6.75 17.16 -0.84
N GLY A 517 7.46 16.04 -1.08
CA GLY A 517 8.33 15.85 -2.25
C GLY A 517 9.72 16.49 -2.14
N LYS A 518 9.99 17.27 -1.08
CA LYS A 518 11.24 18.01 -0.83
C LYS A 518 12.47 17.17 -0.44
N ALA A 519 12.53 15.88 -0.77
CA ALA A 519 13.65 15.05 -0.29
C ALA A 519 15.00 15.55 -0.80
N ASP A 520 15.11 16.00 -2.06
CA ASP A 520 16.38 16.50 -2.59
C ASP A 520 16.87 17.75 -1.85
N GLU A 521 16.01 18.76 -1.67
CA GLU A 521 16.30 19.98 -0.89
C GLU A 521 16.75 19.65 0.53
N ILE A 522 16.04 18.74 1.21
CA ILE A 522 16.37 18.37 2.59
C ILE A 522 17.66 17.53 2.64
N LEU A 523 17.84 16.58 1.71
CA LEU A 523 19.02 15.69 1.70
C LEU A 523 20.31 16.45 1.34
N GLU A 524 20.23 17.53 0.57
CA GLU A 524 21.35 18.45 0.34
C GLU A 524 21.84 19.08 1.66
N GLU A 525 20.94 19.46 2.56
CA GLU A 525 21.33 19.99 3.88
C GLU A 525 21.98 18.92 4.76
N PHE A 526 21.47 17.68 4.70
CA PHE A 526 22.11 16.55 5.36
C PHE A 526 23.50 16.27 4.79
N ALA A 527 23.68 16.36 3.47
CA ALA A 527 24.97 16.13 2.81
C ALA A 527 25.98 17.20 3.20
N ALA A 528 25.60 18.48 3.21
CA ALA A 528 26.47 19.59 3.64
C ALA A 528 27.00 19.40 5.06
N ILE A 529 26.17 18.90 5.98
CA ILE A 529 26.58 18.57 7.35
C ILE A 529 27.56 17.39 7.37
N VAL A 530 27.28 16.31 6.64
CA VAL A 530 28.17 15.14 6.60
C VAL A 530 29.53 15.50 5.99
N GLU A 531 29.56 16.25 4.90
CA GLU A 531 30.80 16.75 4.28
C GLU A 531 31.61 17.65 5.22
N ALA A 532 30.94 18.54 5.96
CA ALA A 532 31.60 19.39 6.96
C ALA A 532 32.19 18.57 8.12
N LEU A 533 31.52 17.49 8.55
CA LEU A 533 32.05 16.57 9.56
C LEU A 533 33.25 15.78 9.02
N GLU A 534 33.16 15.19 7.83
CA GLU A 534 34.21 14.37 7.22
C GLU A 534 35.49 15.16 6.90
N SER A 535 35.32 16.45 6.55
CA SER A 535 36.44 17.36 6.31
C SER A 535 37.09 17.90 7.59
N SER A 536 36.51 17.64 8.76
CA SER A 536 37.00 18.14 10.04
C SER A 536 38.15 17.30 10.62
N PRO A 537 39.23 17.92 11.14
CA PRO A 537 40.32 17.21 11.78
C PRO A 537 39.85 16.40 13.01
N GLY A 538 40.20 15.11 13.07
CA GLY A 538 39.79 14.22 14.16
C GLY A 538 38.44 13.51 13.96
N TYR A 539 37.83 13.65 12.77
CA TYR A 539 36.66 12.88 12.37
C TYR A 539 36.94 11.37 12.39
N ASN A 540 35.98 10.61 12.92
CA ASN A 540 35.99 9.17 12.92
C ASN A 540 34.60 8.68 12.51
N ASN A 541 34.53 7.85 11.48
CA ASN A 541 33.27 7.41 10.87
C ASN A 541 32.36 6.64 11.86
N VAL A 542 32.95 5.93 12.84
CA VAL A 542 32.18 5.20 13.89
C VAL A 542 31.33 6.10 14.79
N ASN A 543 31.58 7.42 14.77
CA ASN A 543 30.82 8.39 15.55
C ASN A 543 29.60 8.93 14.78
N LEU A 544 29.59 8.85 13.45
CA LEU A 544 28.48 9.31 12.63
C LEU A 544 27.41 8.22 12.50
N VAL A 545 26.18 8.52 12.91
CA VAL A 545 25.06 7.59 12.78
C VAL A 545 23.82 8.27 12.23
N ILE A 546 23.49 7.93 10.99
CA ILE A 546 22.25 8.32 10.31
C ILE A 546 21.16 7.29 10.58
N THR A 547 19.98 7.75 11.05
CA THR A 547 18.89 6.87 11.50
C THR A 547 17.51 7.35 11.04
N VAL A 548 16.59 6.40 10.88
CA VAL A 548 15.14 6.60 10.85
C VAL A 548 14.55 5.80 12.02
N PRO A 549 14.17 6.43 13.16
CA PRO A 549 13.77 5.70 14.36
C PRO A 549 12.53 4.81 14.14
N ARG A 550 12.66 3.48 14.26
CA ARG A 550 11.54 2.54 14.18
C ARG A 550 10.71 2.56 15.47
N GLY A 551 9.53 3.22 15.46
CA GLY A 551 8.60 3.24 16.59
C GLY A 551 7.34 4.08 16.34
N LYS A 552 6.23 3.76 17.04
CA LYS A 552 4.87 4.34 16.93
C LYS A 552 4.83 5.78 16.38
N GLY A 553 4.63 5.94 15.07
CA GLY A 553 4.27 7.20 14.43
C GLY A 553 5.34 8.30 14.39
N LYS A 554 6.64 7.96 14.42
CA LYS A 554 7.72 8.95 14.24
C LYS A 554 8.20 8.97 12.80
N ASN A 555 7.92 10.07 12.10
CA ASN A 555 8.34 10.31 10.73
C ASN A 555 9.50 11.32 10.74
N LEU A 556 10.74 10.85 10.94
CA LEU A 556 11.90 11.73 10.97
C LEU A 556 13.18 11.08 10.46
N LEU A 557 14.05 11.87 9.85
CA LEU A 557 15.42 11.53 9.47
C LEU A 557 16.39 12.28 10.39
N ARG A 558 17.46 11.62 10.84
CA ARG A 558 18.36 12.17 11.86
C ARG A 558 19.83 11.82 11.63
N ILE A 559 20.71 12.79 11.84
CA ILE A 559 22.15 12.63 12.02
C ILE A 559 22.48 12.70 13.52
N ASN A 560 23.13 11.66 14.03
CA ASN A 560 23.76 11.66 15.34
C ASN A 560 25.28 11.66 15.18
N PHE A 561 25.98 12.35 16.06
CA PHE A 561 27.43 12.30 16.16
C PHE A 561 27.84 12.03 17.61
N GLY A 562 28.48 10.89 17.87
CA GLY A 562 28.64 10.37 19.23
C GLY A 562 27.27 10.05 19.86
N GLU A 563 27.02 10.53 21.08
CA GLU A 563 25.73 10.37 21.78
C GLU A 563 24.69 11.45 21.46
N TRP A 564 25.02 12.39 20.56
CA TRP A 564 24.25 13.62 20.41
C TRP A 564 23.50 13.67 19.09
N VAL A 565 22.27 14.21 19.16
CA VAL A 565 21.52 14.61 17.97
C VAL A 565 22.17 15.87 17.42
N LEU A 566 22.73 15.78 16.22
CA LEU A 566 23.35 16.93 15.57
C LEU A 566 22.34 17.69 14.72
N PHE A 567 21.59 16.92 13.90
CA PHE A 567 20.60 17.46 12.99
C PHE A 567 19.43 16.48 12.82
N SER A 568 18.20 16.99 12.69
CA SER A 568 17.03 16.17 12.39
C SER A 568 16.01 16.93 11.57
N TYR A 569 15.35 16.23 10.66
CA TYR A 569 14.15 16.69 9.97
C TYR A 569 12.96 15.83 10.40
N ILE A 570 11.88 16.47 10.85
CA ILE A 570 10.70 15.82 11.42
C ILE A 570 9.48 16.23 10.61
N ALA A 571 8.84 15.24 9.97
CA ALA A 571 7.57 15.43 9.28
C ALA A 571 6.41 15.34 10.28
N ASN A 572 5.65 16.42 10.40
CA ASN A 572 4.47 16.48 11.28
C ASN A 572 3.20 16.74 10.44
N LYS A 573 2.04 16.34 10.98
CA LYS A 573 0.72 16.60 10.33
C LYS A 573 0.41 18.09 10.12
N ASP A 574 1.03 18.92 10.95
CA ASP A 574 0.71 20.33 11.11
C ASP A 574 1.71 21.23 10.38
N GLU A 575 2.99 21.05 10.68
CA GLU A 575 4.12 21.81 10.12
C GLU A 575 5.43 21.06 10.41
N ASN A 576 6.27 20.88 9.39
CA ASN A 576 7.54 20.16 9.54
C ASN A 576 8.50 20.96 10.42
N GLU A 577 9.41 20.26 11.09
CA GLU A 577 10.35 20.85 12.05
C GLU A 577 11.77 20.38 11.79
N PHE A 578 12.72 21.32 11.87
CA PHE A 578 14.15 21.04 11.91
C PHE A 578 14.69 21.18 13.34
N GLN A 579 15.61 20.29 13.72
CA GLN A 579 16.31 20.34 15.01
C GLN A 579 17.81 20.45 14.80
N PHE A 580 18.45 21.41 15.48
CA PHE A 580 19.88 21.71 15.38
C PHE A 580 20.54 21.67 16.75
N ALA A 581 21.67 20.99 16.87
CA ALA A 581 22.56 21.19 18.01
C ALA A 581 23.43 22.42 17.77
N VAL A 582 23.29 23.45 18.61
CA VAL A 582 24.04 24.70 18.49
C VAL A 582 24.77 25.06 19.80
N PRO A 583 26.04 25.51 19.72
CA PRO A 583 26.75 26.11 20.85
C PRO A 583 26.03 27.36 21.42
N MET A 584 25.77 27.37 22.73
CA MET A 584 25.06 28.46 23.43
C MET A 584 25.89 29.74 23.57
N LYS A 585 27.22 29.65 23.44
CA LYS A 585 28.15 30.79 23.60
C LYS A 585 28.50 31.48 22.27
N HIS A 586 28.05 30.93 21.15
CA HIS A 586 28.33 31.49 19.83
C HIS A 586 27.14 32.33 19.36
N SER A 587 27.41 33.47 18.74
CA SER A 587 26.37 34.33 18.16
C SER A 587 26.17 33.94 16.71
N TRP A 588 24.94 33.60 16.35
CA TRP A 588 24.56 33.18 15.01
C TRP A 588 23.70 34.27 14.41
N ASP A 589 24.13 34.84 13.30
CA ASP A 589 23.29 35.79 12.59
C ASP A 589 22.05 35.06 12.09
N GLY A 590 20.86 35.58 12.38
CA GLY A 590 19.59 35.02 11.90
C GLY A 590 19.11 33.71 12.57
N ILE A 591 19.93 32.99 13.34
CA ILE A 591 19.52 31.74 14.03
C ILE A 591 19.19 32.01 15.51
N PRO A 592 17.97 31.66 15.97
CA PRO A 592 17.60 31.83 17.38
C PRO A 592 18.45 31.00 18.35
N GLN A 593 18.64 31.49 19.57
CA GLN A 593 19.35 30.75 20.61
C GLN A 593 18.43 29.72 21.30
N PRO A 594 18.92 28.52 21.63
CA PRO A 594 18.15 27.55 22.40
C PRO A 594 17.97 28.01 23.85
N ASN A 595 16.83 27.64 24.44
CA ASN A 595 16.48 28.05 25.81
C ASN A 595 17.15 27.19 26.90
N ASP A 596 17.52 25.95 26.57
CA ASP A 596 18.08 24.97 27.51
C ASP A 596 19.31 24.28 26.91
N SER A 597 20.29 23.98 27.77
CA SER A 597 21.51 23.25 27.38
C SER A 597 21.41 21.76 27.70
N PHE A 598 21.86 20.89 26.80
CA PHE A 598 21.92 19.45 27.01
C PHE A 598 23.35 18.92 27.26
N ALA A 599 24.39 19.67 26.88
CA ALA A 599 25.79 19.32 27.14
C ALA A 599 26.47 20.51 27.81
N LYS A 600 27.17 20.32 28.93
CA LYS A 600 27.79 21.43 29.70
C LYS A 600 29.31 21.40 29.75
N ASP A 601 29.93 20.23 29.52
CA ASP A 601 31.37 19.98 29.69
C ASP A 601 32.08 19.71 28.35
N THR A 602 32.00 20.65 27.40
CA THR A 602 32.77 20.58 26.14
C THR A 602 33.78 21.73 26.06
N SER A 603 34.83 21.56 25.24
CA SER A 603 35.89 22.57 25.02
C SER A 603 35.36 23.92 24.49
N ILE A 604 34.22 23.91 23.78
CA ILE A 604 33.58 25.10 23.20
C ILE A 604 32.35 25.61 23.98
N GLY A 605 32.05 24.99 25.14
CA GLY A 605 30.98 25.42 26.04
C GLY A 605 29.66 24.65 25.86
N PRO A 606 28.57 25.11 26.51
CA PRO A 606 27.35 24.33 26.52
C PRO A 606 26.64 24.33 25.17
N PHE A 607 26.05 23.19 24.80
CA PHE A 607 25.22 23.06 23.60
C PHE A 607 23.74 23.00 23.97
N GLY A 608 22.89 23.55 23.12
CA GLY A 608 21.43 23.44 23.22
C GLY A 608 20.82 22.93 21.92
N LEU A 609 19.64 22.32 22.03
CA LEU A 609 18.90 21.80 20.87
C LEU A 609 17.87 22.84 20.47
N LEU A 610 18.09 23.50 19.35
CA LEU A 610 17.15 24.42 18.77
C LEU A 610 16.13 23.65 17.93
N ARG A 611 14.85 24.00 18.05
CA ARG A 611 13.77 23.48 17.20
C ARG A 611 13.18 24.64 16.41
N MET A 612 13.11 24.47 15.10
CA MET A 612 12.59 25.49 14.19
C MET A 612 11.53 24.87 13.29
N ARG A 613 10.41 25.57 13.11
CA ARG A 613 9.41 25.20 12.10
C ARG A 613 9.99 25.48 10.72
N GLU A 614 9.57 24.69 9.74
CA GLU A 614 10.04 24.84 8.35
C GLU A 614 9.88 26.27 7.83
N SER A 615 8.76 26.97 8.13
CA SER A 615 8.60 28.37 7.70
C SER A 615 9.62 29.34 8.32
N ASP A 616 10.03 29.05 9.55
CA ASP A 616 11.01 29.86 10.28
C ASP A 616 12.43 29.51 9.82
N TYR A 617 12.67 28.26 9.39
CA TYR A 617 13.91 27.79 8.77
C TYR A 617 14.11 28.40 7.37
N ASP A 618 13.09 28.36 6.51
CA ASP A 618 13.11 28.95 5.16
C ASP A 618 13.37 30.48 5.17
N ALA A 619 13.16 31.13 6.32
CA ALA A 619 13.40 32.56 6.52
C ALA A 619 14.85 32.89 6.93
N ILE A 620 15.68 31.88 7.22
CA ILE A 620 17.10 32.04 7.55
C ILE A 620 17.87 32.42 6.28
N SER A 621 18.77 33.40 6.35
CA SER A 621 19.63 33.79 5.23
C SER A 621 20.74 32.77 4.98
N GLY A 622 21.21 32.60 3.73
CA GLY A 622 22.34 31.69 3.41
C GLY A 622 23.59 31.91 4.28
N ASP A 623 23.93 33.17 4.58
CA ASP A 623 25.06 33.54 5.45
C ASP A 623 24.98 32.95 6.87
N ALA A 624 23.76 32.70 7.37
CA ALA A 624 23.51 32.14 8.69
C ALA A 624 23.72 30.61 8.70
N TRP A 625 23.38 29.94 7.60
CA TRP A 625 23.63 28.52 7.41
C TRP A 625 25.13 28.20 7.31
N GLU A 626 25.88 29.02 6.57
CA GLU A 626 27.34 28.89 6.52
C GLU A 626 27.98 29.07 7.91
N SER A 627 27.44 30.01 8.70
CA SER A 627 27.87 30.21 10.09
C SER A 627 27.63 28.96 10.95
N TYR A 628 26.49 28.26 10.77
CA TYR A 628 26.22 26.97 11.40
C TYR A 628 27.28 25.91 11.05
N LEU A 629 27.48 25.65 9.76
CA LEU A 629 28.42 24.62 9.27
C LEU A 629 29.85 24.86 9.77
N ALA A 630 30.28 26.13 9.89
CA ALA A 630 31.61 26.50 10.38
C ALA A 630 31.90 26.06 11.82
N THR A 631 30.90 25.60 12.57
CA THR A 631 31.06 25.14 13.97
C THR A 631 31.11 23.64 14.14
N LEU A 632 30.76 22.88 13.09
CA LEU A 632 30.82 21.42 13.09
C LEU A 632 32.24 20.86 13.37
N PRO A 633 33.34 21.50 12.93
CA PRO A 633 34.69 21.03 13.32
C PRO A 633 34.92 21.01 14.83
N ALA A 634 34.34 21.96 15.56
CA ALA A 634 34.46 22.00 17.01
C ALA A 634 33.58 20.95 17.71
N VAL A 635 32.47 20.54 17.08
CA VAL A 635 31.70 19.36 17.50
C VAL A 635 32.56 18.11 17.35
N VAL A 636 33.26 17.94 16.23
CA VAL A 636 34.17 16.82 16.01
C VAL A 636 35.30 16.81 17.04
N GLU A 637 35.95 17.95 17.31
CA GLU A 637 36.99 18.04 18.34
C GLU A 637 36.47 17.61 19.72
N ALA A 638 35.29 18.09 20.12
CA ALA A 638 34.68 17.78 21.41
C ALA A 638 34.27 16.31 21.58
N PHE A 639 33.95 15.62 20.49
CA PHE A 639 33.40 14.25 20.52
C PHE A 639 34.29 13.20 19.83
N SER A 640 35.47 13.58 19.34
CA SER A 640 36.47 12.68 18.71
C SER A 640 36.99 11.59 19.66
N SER A 641 36.90 11.82 20.98
CA SER A 641 37.30 10.86 22.02
C SER A 641 36.30 9.74 22.27
N TYR A 642 35.09 9.81 21.70
CA TYR A 642 34.09 8.76 21.80
C TYR A 642 34.51 7.58 20.91
N LYS A 643 34.46 6.36 21.46
CA LYS A 643 34.89 5.13 20.78
C LYS A 643 33.91 4.66 19.70
N ALA A 644 32.61 4.91 19.90
CA ALA A 644 31.53 4.64 18.95
C ALA A 644 30.25 5.36 19.41
N SER A 645 29.32 5.63 18.48
CA SER A 645 27.99 6.14 18.84
C SER A 645 27.10 5.03 19.43
N PRO A 646 26.36 5.27 20.53
CA PRO A 646 25.40 4.30 21.11
C PRO A 646 24.20 4.01 20.18
N PHE A 647 24.06 4.79 19.12
CA PHE A 647 23.04 4.59 18.09
C PHE A 647 23.54 3.75 16.90
N SER A 648 24.78 3.26 16.92
CA SER A 648 25.42 2.52 15.81
C SER A 648 24.56 1.37 15.28
N ARG A 649 23.92 0.59 16.16
CA ARG A 649 22.97 -0.50 15.81
C ARG A 649 21.73 -0.06 15.00
N HIS A 650 21.47 1.24 14.93
CA HIS A 650 20.38 1.83 14.16
C HIS A 650 20.88 2.52 12.89
N HIS A 651 22.20 2.58 12.69
CA HIS A 651 22.79 3.14 11.51
C HIS A 651 22.37 2.34 10.28
N SER A 652 22.05 3.04 9.20
CA SER A 652 21.75 2.43 7.92
C SER A 652 22.74 2.95 6.89
N SER A 653 23.55 2.05 6.35
CA SER A 653 24.45 2.34 5.23
C SER A 653 23.68 2.83 3.99
N GLN A 654 22.47 2.32 3.77
CA GLN A 654 21.56 2.82 2.72
C GLN A 654 21.12 4.27 2.95
N LEU A 655 20.98 4.73 4.19
CA LEU A 655 20.68 6.14 4.49
C LEU A 655 21.89 7.06 4.28
N TYR A 656 23.10 6.55 4.50
CA TYR A 656 24.33 7.28 4.16
C TYR A 656 24.46 7.42 2.63
N ASP A 657 24.26 6.32 1.89
CA ASP A 657 24.23 6.33 0.42
C ASP A 657 23.13 7.26 -0.14
N LEU A 658 21.97 7.32 0.53
CA LEU A 658 20.87 8.23 0.18
C LEU A 658 21.28 9.71 0.27
N ILE A 659 22.02 10.07 1.32
CA ILE A 659 22.48 11.43 1.56
C ILE A 659 23.64 11.79 0.62
N MET A 660 24.69 10.95 0.59
CA MET A 660 25.97 11.31 -0.03
C MET A 660 26.09 10.96 -1.52
N SER A 661 25.25 10.06 -2.05
CA SER A 661 25.37 9.62 -3.44
C SER A 661 24.16 10.04 -4.29
N GLU A 662 24.31 11.16 -5.00
CA GLU A 662 23.32 11.66 -5.98
C GLU A 662 22.87 10.60 -7.00
N LYS A 663 23.78 9.71 -7.42
CA LYS A 663 23.48 8.65 -8.40
C LYS A 663 22.59 7.54 -7.82
N ARG A 664 22.71 7.24 -6.52
CA ARG A 664 21.96 6.17 -5.83
C ARG A 664 20.71 6.69 -5.13
N ARG A 665 20.67 7.99 -4.81
CA ARG A 665 19.55 8.67 -4.14
C ARG A 665 18.20 8.40 -4.83
N PRO A 666 18.02 8.55 -6.16
CA PRO A 666 16.74 8.24 -6.82
C PRO A 666 16.33 6.77 -6.70
N VAL A 667 17.30 5.86 -6.66
CA VAL A 667 17.06 4.41 -6.54
C VAL A 667 16.60 4.08 -5.13
N ILE A 668 17.27 4.60 -4.10
CA ILE A 668 16.94 4.35 -2.70
C ILE A 668 15.60 5.01 -2.33
N LEU A 669 15.38 6.23 -2.81
CA LEU A 669 14.12 6.94 -2.65
C LEU A 669 12.95 6.18 -3.29
N SER A 670 13.11 5.61 -4.49
CA SER A 670 12.05 4.86 -5.18
C SER A 670 11.83 3.43 -4.68
N GLN A 671 12.88 2.76 -4.18
CA GLN A 671 12.81 1.36 -3.74
C GLN A 671 12.58 1.21 -2.24
N GLY A 672 12.83 2.28 -1.47
CA GLY A 672 12.70 2.30 -0.02
C GLY A 672 13.95 1.74 0.63
N LEU A 673 13.93 1.63 1.95
CA LEU A 673 14.93 0.81 2.62
C LEU A 673 14.62 -0.65 2.32
N GLU A 674 15.59 -1.41 1.82
CA GLU A 674 15.38 -2.84 1.53
C GLU A 674 14.78 -3.51 2.78
N SER A 675 13.69 -4.27 2.60
CA SER A 675 13.11 -5.03 3.70
C SER A 675 14.14 -6.05 4.15
N GLU A 676 14.69 -5.85 5.34
CA GLU A 676 15.43 -6.89 6.04
C GLU A 676 14.60 -8.19 5.94
N PRO A 677 15.20 -9.31 5.50
CA PRO A 677 14.52 -10.59 5.48
C PRO A 677 13.96 -10.90 6.88
N PRO A 678 12.90 -11.73 7.02
CA PRO A 678 12.36 -12.10 8.33
C PRO A 678 13.50 -12.56 9.22
N HIS A 679 13.74 -11.80 10.29
CA HIS A 679 14.89 -11.80 11.18
C HIS A 679 15.91 -12.94 10.92
N VAL A 680 16.86 -12.66 10.03
CA VAL A 680 18.21 -13.20 10.21
C VAL A 680 18.73 -12.49 11.45
N ILE A 681 19.08 -13.24 12.50
CA ILE A 681 19.86 -12.67 13.60
C ILE A 681 21.26 -12.42 13.05
N ASP A 682 21.46 -11.29 12.38
CA ASP A 682 22.78 -10.70 12.25
C ASP A 682 23.20 -10.32 13.66
N THR A 683 24.07 -11.16 14.23
CA THR A 683 24.90 -10.69 15.32
C THR A 683 25.95 -9.84 14.68
N ASP A 684 25.94 -8.57 15.06
CA ASP A 684 26.98 -7.57 14.88
C ASP A 684 28.37 -8.19 14.70
N ASP A 685 28.95 -7.87 13.54
CA ASP A 685 30.31 -7.40 13.28
C ASP A 685 30.33 -7.25 11.75
N GLU A 686 29.97 -6.07 11.26
CA GLU A 686 30.47 -5.60 9.96
C GLU A 686 31.90 -5.12 10.20
N ASP A 687 32.81 -6.06 10.44
CA ASP A 687 34.22 -5.80 10.16
C ASP A 687 34.41 -5.91 8.64
N GLU A 688 35.29 -5.05 8.14
CA GLU A 688 35.83 -5.04 6.79
C GLU A 688 36.11 -6.46 6.27
N ILE A 689 36.18 -6.62 4.94
CA ILE A 689 36.68 -7.84 4.30
C ILE A 689 38.12 -8.09 4.78
N SER A 690 38.21 -8.72 5.94
CA SER A 690 39.38 -9.16 6.66
C SER A 690 39.48 -10.65 6.44
N THR A 691 40.69 -11.12 6.17
CA THR A 691 41.00 -12.54 6.03
C THR A 691 40.39 -13.36 7.18
N PRO A 692 39.87 -14.59 6.96
CA PRO A 692 39.22 -15.35 8.02
C PRO A 692 40.15 -15.56 9.21
N ASP A 693 39.84 -14.92 10.35
CA ASP A 693 40.58 -15.11 11.59
C ASP A 693 40.44 -16.57 12.02
N THR A 694 41.59 -17.18 12.36
CA THR A 694 41.62 -18.59 12.81
C THR A 694 40.87 -18.70 14.13
N TYR A 695 40.00 -19.71 14.26
CA TYR A 695 39.25 -19.97 15.49
C TYR A 695 39.58 -21.35 16.03
N THR A 696 40.11 -21.41 17.25
CA THR A 696 40.69 -22.61 17.85
C THR A 696 39.88 -23.08 19.05
N ARG A 697 40.19 -24.30 19.50
CA ARG A 697 39.60 -24.86 20.73
C ARG A 697 39.96 -24.04 21.97
N ALA A 698 41.11 -23.37 21.98
CA ALA A 698 41.51 -22.52 23.10
C ALA A 698 40.58 -21.30 23.20
N ASP A 699 40.36 -20.61 22.08
CA ASP A 699 39.45 -19.46 21.98
C ASP A 699 38.03 -19.82 22.42
N ALA A 700 37.54 -20.99 21.97
CA ALA A 700 36.23 -21.48 22.37
C ALA A 700 36.12 -21.76 23.87
N LEU A 701 37.17 -22.24 24.54
CA LEU A 701 37.14 -22.49 25.99
C LEU A 701 37.30 -21.24 26.83
N GLU A 702 37.87 -20.18 26.27
CA GLU A 702 37.93 -18.86 26.89
C GLU A 702 36.56 -18.16 26.83
N GLU A 703 35.87 -18.26 25.69
CA GLU A 703 34.57 -17.61 25.48
C GLU A 703 33.37 -18.39 26.06
N LEU A 704 33.40 -19.73 26.05
CA LEU A 704 32.24 -20.56 26.42
C LEU A 704 32.28 -20.96 27.89
N PHE A 705 31.17 -20.72 28.60
CA PHE A 705 30.99 -21.12 30.00
C PHE A 705 30.58 -22.59 30.12
N MET A 706 31.46 -23.49 29.69
CA MET A 706 31.27 -24.93 29.75
C MET A 706 32.59 -25.70 29.92
N LEU A 707 32.51 -26.97 30.30
CA LEU A 707 33.70 -27.82 30.43
C LEU A 707 34.21 -28.28 29.06
N GLY A 708 35.53 -28.45 28.94
CA GLY A 708 36.14 -28.94 27.69
C GLY A 708 35.64 -30.32 27.25
N ALA A 709 35.38 -31.23 28.20
CA ALA A 709 34.81 -32.53 27.91
C ALA A 709 33.39 -32.44 27.32
N ASP A 710 32.59 -31.47 27.79
CA ASP A 710 31.24 -31.24 27.27
C ASP A 710 31.31 -30.66 25.84
N LEU A 711 32.19 -29.69 25.61
CA LEU A 711 32.44 -29.12 24.27
C LEU A 711 32.85 -30.21 23.27
N ASP A 712 33.80 -31.06 23.66
CA ASP A 712 34.28 -32.16 22.81
C ASP A 712 33.16 -33.18 22.50
N ASN A 713 32.30 -33.47 23.48
CA ASN A 713 31.14 -34.33 23.27
C ASN A 713 30.12 -33.71 22.31
N ILE A 714 29.81 -32.41 22.46
CA ILE A 714 28.91 -31.69 21.54
C ILE A 714 29.45 -31.74 20.11
N LEU A 715 30.75 -31.44 19.92
CA LEU A 715 31.39 -31.49 18.60
C LEU A 715 31.38 -32.91 18.02
N ALA A 716 31.60 -33.94 18.83
CA ALA A 716 31.52 -35.33 18.40
C ALA A 716 30.10 -35.69 17.92
N GLN A 717 29.05 -35.26 18.64
CA GLN A 717 27.68 -35.46 18.19
C GLN A 717 27.35 -34.67 16.92
N LEU A 718 27.81 -33.41 16.82
CA LEU A 718 27.61 -32.58 15.63
C LEU A 718 28.27 -33.20 14.39
N LYS A 719 29.52 -33.66 14.51
CA LYS A 719 30.22 -34.37 13.42
C LYS A 719 29.50 -35.65 13.01
N ARG A 720 29.03 -36.44 13.97
CA ARG A 720 28.39 -37.75 13.73
C ARG A 720 26.99 -37.63 13.15
N LYS A 721 26.15 -36.78 13.73
CA LYS A 721 24.73 -36.64 13.38
C LYS A 721 24.45 -35.56 12.35
N LYS A 722 25.36 -34.61 12.17
CA LYS A 722 25.20 -33.38 11.36
C LYS A 722 24.08 -32.44 11.81
N ASN A 723 23.16 -32.92 12.65
CA ASN A 723 22.10 -32.14 13.26
C ASN A 723 22.11 -32.31 14.77
N ILE A 724 22.09 -31.20 15.50
CA ILE A 724 21.96 -31.17 16.95
C ILE A 724 20.88 -30.19 17.38
N ILE A 725 20.29 -30.42 18.54
CA ILE A 725 19.46 -29.44 19.25
C ILE A 725 20.13 -29.16 20.59
N LEU A 726 20.51 -27.91 20.78
CA LEU A 726 20.96 -27.36 22.05
C LEU A 726 19.73 -26.95 22.85
N GLN A 727 19.39 -27.72 23.88
CA GLN A 727 18.24 -27.44 24.73
C GLN A 727 18.69 -27.02 26.12
N GLY A 728 17.93 -26.15 26.76
CA GLY A 728 18.17 -25.77 28.14
C GLY A 728 17.44 -24.50 28.52
N ALA A 729 17.65 -24.11 29.78
CA ALA A 729 17.11 -22.90 30.36
C ALA A 729 17.35 -21.64 29.50
N PRO A 730 16.45 -20.65 29.56
CA PRO A 730 16.74 -19.33 28.98
C PRO A 730 18.01 -18.74 29.61
N GLY A 731 18.81 -18.03 28.82
CA GLY A 731 20.00 -17.33 29.31
C GLY A 731 21.26 -18.19 29.55
N VAL A 732 21.33 -19.41 29.02
CA VAL A 732 22.56 -20.25 29.05
C VAL A 732 23.47 -20.07 27.82
N GLY A 733 23.20 -19.06 26.98
CA GLY A 733 24.02 -18.77 25.80
C GLY A 733 23.87 -19.73 24.62
N LYS A 734 22.72 -20.39 24.43
CA LYS A 734 22.52 -21.41 23.38
C LYS A 734 22.89 -20.93 21.97
N THR A 735 22.37 -19.76 21.56
CA THR A 735 22.65 -19.16 20.25
C THR A 735 24.12 -18.71 20.14
N PHE A 736 24.69 -18.22 21.24
CA PHE A 736 26.12 -17.89 21.33
C PHE A 736 26.99 -19.12 21.09
N ILE A 737 26.73 -20.21 21.81
CA ILE A 737 27.42 -21.51 21.67
C ILE A 737 27.29 -22.06 20.25
N ALA A 738 26.09 -22.02 19.66
CA ALA A 738 25.85 -22.52 18.30
C ALA A 738 26.78 -21.90 17.25
N LYS A 739 26.99 -20.57 17.30
CA LYS A 739 27.89 -19.85 16.39
C LYS A 739 29.35 -20.26 16.59
N ARG A 740 29.81 -20.39 17.84
CA ARG A 740 31.19 -20.80 18.15
C ARG A 740 31.48 -22.25 17.76
N LEU A 741 30.50 -23.14 17.89
CA LEU A 741 30.62 -24.52 17.42
C LEU A 741 30.83 -24.59 15.90
N ALA A 742 30.12 -23.74 15.14
CA ALA A 742 30.30 -23.64 13.70
C ALA A 742 31.73 -23.17 13.36
N TRP A 743 32.16 -22.04 13.93
CA TRP A 743 33.51 -21.51 13.71
C TRP A 743 34.61 -22.50 14.10
N LEU A 744 34.44 -23.20 15.22
CA LEU A 744 35.40 -24.20 15.68
C LEU A 744 35.49 -25.41 14.74
N LEU A 745 34.36 -25.81 14.14
CA LEU A 745 34.35 -26.91 13.17
C LEU A 745 34.92 -26.49 11.80
N MET A 746 34.83 -25.20 11.46
CA MET A 746 35.43 -24.61 10.27
C MET A 746 36.91 -24.28 10.46
N GLY A 747 37.35 -24.05 11.70
CA GLY A 747 38.67 -23.54 12.04
C GLY A 747 38.85 -22.03 11.82
N SER A 748 37.76 -21.31 11.51
CA SER A 748 37.79 -19.88 11.19
C SER A 748 36.48 -19.17 11.53
N LYS A 749 36.54 -17.89 11.89
CA LYS A 749 35.38 -17.01 12.08
C LYS A 749 34.82 -16.53 10.73
N ASP A 750 34.24 -17.44 9.95
CA ASP A 750 33.67 -17.10 8.65
C ASP A 750 32.14 -17.05 8.71
N ARG A 751 31.62 -15.82 8.63
CA ARG A 751 30.19 -15.50 8.73
C ARG A 751 29.42 -15.82 7.44
N SER A 752 30.10 -15.88 6.29
CA SER A 752 29.44 -16.12 5.00
C SER A 752 28.82 -17.51 4.89
N ARG A 753 29.44 -18.51 5.56
CA ARG A 753 29.04 -19.92 5.57
C ARG A 753 28.16 -20.32 6.77
N VAL A 754 27.81 -19.37 7.63
CA VAL A 754 26.92 -19.57 8.79
C VAL A 754 25.67 -18.70 8.62
N LYS A 755 24.51 -19.32 8.48
CA LYS A 755 23.21 -18.62 8.44
C LYS A 755 22.44 -18.89 9.71
N THR A 756 21.79 -17.87 10.27
CA THR A 756 20.95 -17.98 11.47
C THR A 756 19.53 -17.56 11.13
N VAL A 757 18.55 -18.36 11.52
CA VAL A 757 17.12 -18.05 11.36
C VAL A 757 16.40 -18.34 12.66
N GLN A 758 15.38 -17.55 13.00
CA GLN A 758 14.55 -17.81 14.19
C GLN A 758 13.17 -18.31 13.76
N PHE A 759 12.72 -19.42 14.34
CA PHE A 759 11.38 -19.94 14.08
C PHE A 759 10.32 -19.25 14.94
N HIS A 760 9.17 -19.02 14.32
CA HIS A 760 7.97 -18.50 14.97
C HIS A 760 6.72 -19.20 14.40
N GLN A 761 5.56 -19.02 15.04
CA GLN A 761 4.34 -19.76 14.69
C GLN A 761 3.91 -19.57 13.22
N SER A 762 4.14 -18.39 12.65
CA SER A 762 3.81 -18.08 11.25
C SER A 762 4.88 -18.50 10.23
N PHE A 763 5.99 -19.13 10.66
CA PHE A 763 7.08 -19.50 9.76
C PHE A 763 6.69 -20.78 8.99
N THR A 764 6.73 -20.75 7.65
CA THR A 764 6.19 -21.84 6.83
C THR A 764 7.22 -22.52 5.93
N TYR A 765 6.82 -23.61 5.28
CA TYR A 765 7.63 -24.31 4.27
C TYR A 765 8.04 -23.35 3.14
N GLU A 766 7.12 -22.48 2.73
CA GLU A 766 7.32 -21.52 1.66
C GLU A 766 8.41 -20.49 1.96
N ASP A 767 8.68 -20.20 3.24
CA ASP A 767 9.78 -19.32 3.67
C ASP A 767 11.11 -20.09 3.82
N PHE A 768 11.05 -21.35 4.25
CA PHE A 768 12.23 -22.14 4.57
C PHE A 768 12.84 -22.83 3.35
N VAL A 769 12.01 -23.50 2.56
CA VAL A 769 12.42 -24.35 1.45
C VAL A 769 12.16 -23.65 0.12
N GLN A 770 10.90 -23.51 -0.27
CA GLN A 770 10.52 -22.95 -1.56
C GLN A 770 9.03 -22.65 -1.57
N GLY A 771 8.61 -21.54 -2.18
CA GLY A 771 7.18 -21.24 -2.27
C GLY A 771 6.82 -20.24 -3.35
N LEU A 772 5.55 -20.24 -3.73
CA LEU A 772 5.02 -19.23 -4.64
C LEU A 772 4.95 -17.88 -3.93
N ARG A 773 5.55 -16.87 -4.53
CA ARG A 773 5.51 -15.49 -4.11
C ARG A 773 4.95 -14.64 -5.24
N PRO A 774 4.09 -13.67 -4.94
CA PRO A 774 3.55 -12.79 -5.97
C PRO A 774 4.71 -11.96 -6.56
N LYS A 775 4.77 -11.89 -7.89
CA LYS A 775 5.67 -10.95 -8.58
C LYS A 775 5.06 -9.55 -8.51
N LYS A 776 5.92 -8.52 -8.48
CA LYS A 776 5.49 -7.13 -8.63
C LYS A 776 4.75 -6.87 -9.96
N GLU A 777 5.06 -7.65 -10.99
CA GLU A 777 4.50 -7.58 -12.35
C GLU A 777 3.21 -8.42 -12.53
N GLY A 778 2.70 -9.06 -11.46
CA GLY A 778 1.60 -9.99 -11.52
C GLY A 778 2.03 -11.45 -11.80
N GLY A 779 1.15 -12.40 -11.41
CA GLY A 779 1.47 -13.82 -11.40
C GLY A 779 2.32 -14.24 -10.19
N PHE A 780 2.78 -15.49 -10.19
CA PHE A 780 3.58 -16.05 -9.11
C PHE A 780 4.94 -16.48 -9.63
N GLU A 781 5.98 -16.24 -8.83
CA GLU A 781 7.27 -16.92 -8.98
C GLU A 781 7.51 -17.88 -7.85
N ILE A 782 8.27 -18.91 -8.17
CA ILE A 782 8.87 -19.78 -7.18
C ILE A 782 10.06 -19.02 -6.57
N LYS A 783 9.95 -18.67 -5.29
CA LYS A 783 11.06 -18.10 -4.53
C LYS A 783 11.68 -19.18 -3.66
N ASN A 784 13.01 -19.30 -3.75
CA ASN A 784 13.77 -20.25 -2.96
C ASN A 784 13.99 -19.68 -1.55
N GLY A 785 13.65 -20.47 -0.54
CA GLY A 785 13.85 -20.15 0.87
C GLY A 785 15.30 -20.32 1.33
N ILE A 786 15.57 -19.91 2.57
CA ILE A 786 16.92 -19.88 3.15
C ILE A 786 17.62 -21.24 3.17
N PHE A 787 16.89 -22.32 3.48
CA PHE A 787 17.45 -23.67 3.52
C PHE A 787 17.84 -24.15 2.12
N TYR A 788 16.98 -23.89 1.12
CA TYR A 788 17.28 -24.23 -0.28
C TYR A 788 18.52 -23.47 -0.76
N GLN A 789 18.57 -22.15 -0.55
CA GLN A 789 19.69 -21.33 -0.99
C GLN A 789 21.02 -21.80 -0.38
N LEU A 790 21.04 -22.08 0.93
CA LEU A 790 22.23 -22.57 1.62
C LEU A 790 22.64 -23.97 1.15
N CYS A 791 21.68 -24.86 0.87
CA CYS A 791 21.98 -26.17 0.28
C CYS A 791 22.64 -26.03 -1.09
N LYS A 792 22.16 -25.14 -1.96
CA LYS A 792 22.78 -24.91 -3.28
C LYS A 792 24.20 -24.33 -3.15
N GLN A 793 24.41 -23.40 -2.22
CA GLN A 793 25.76 -22.87 -1.93
C GLN A 793 26.72 -23.97 -1.45
N ALA A 794 26.29 -24.79 -0.49
CA ALA A 794 27.09 -25.89 0.02
C ALA A 794 27.35 -26.98 -1.04
N GLN A 795 26.44 -27.18 -2.00
CA GLN A 795 26.67 -28.09 -3.14
C GLN A 795 27.74 -27.55 -4.10
N THR A 796 27.80 -26.23 -4.31
CA THR A 796 28.82 -25.62 -5.18
C THR A 796 30.21 -25.56 -4.57
N ASP A 797 30.30 -25.71 -3.24
CA ASP A 797 31.56 -25.69 -2.47
C ASP A 797 31.64 -26.89 -1.51
N PRO A 798 31.85 -28.12 -2.05
CA PRO A 798 31.74 -29.36 -1.28
C PRO A 798 32.87 -29.57 -0.25
N ASP A 799 33.99 -28.87 -0.42
CA ASP A 799 35.17 -28.98 0.45
C ASP A 799 35.03 -28.14 1.73
N GLN A 800 34.07 -27.21 1.77
CA GLN A 800 33.82 -26.33 2.90
C GLN A 800 32.55 -26.71 3.64
N ASN A 801 32.57 -26.59 4.97
CA ASN A 801 31.40 -26.84 5.81
C ASN A 801 30.50 -25.60 5.88
N TYR A 802 29.19 -25.82 5.81
CA TYR A 802 28.15 -24.78 5.95
C TYR A 802 27.26 -25.08 7.14
N PHE A 803 26.75 -24.04 7.80
CA PHE A 803 25.97 -24.18 9.03
C PHE A 803 24.68 -23.37 8.94
N LEU A 804 23.57 -24.01 9.32
CA LEU A 804 22.30 -23.33 9.56
C LEU A 804 21.93 -23.46 11.03
N ILE A 805 21.91 -22.32 11.71
CA ILE A 805 21.47 -22.19 13.09
C ILE A 805 19.98 -21.85 13.07
N ILE A 806 19.17 -22.68 13.73
CA ILE A 806 17.72 -22.50 13.83
C ILE A 806 17.38 -22.16 15.28
N ASP A 807 17.20 -20.87 15.55
CA ASP A 807 16.85 -20.36 16.86
C ASP A 807 15.37 -20.61 17.17
N GLU A 808 15.04 -20.89 18.43
CA GLU A 808 13.66 -21.21 18.87
C GLU A 808 12.98 -22.29 18.00
N ILE A 809 13.70 -23.37 17.70
CA ILE A 809 13.28 -24.40 16.73
C ILE A 809 11.90 -24.99 17.06
N ASN A 810 11.56 -25.04 18.35
CA ASN A 810 10.30 -25.53 18.93
C ASN A 810 9.07 -24.64 18.68
N ARG A 811 9.25 -23.37 18.31
CA ARG A 811 8.14 -22.41 18.09
C ARG A 811 7.48 -22.56 16.71
N GLY A 812 8.15 -23.22 15.78
CA GLY A 812 7.61 -23.56 14.46
C GLY A 812 7.12 -25.01 14.39
N ASN A 813 6.15 -25.29 13.51
CA ASN A 813 5.75 -26.67 13.22
C ASN A 813 6.79 -27.30 12.28
N LEU A 814 7.84 -27.92 12.84
CA LEU A 814 8.95 -28.47 12.07
C LEU A 814 8.53 -29.48 10.99
N SER A 815 7.56 -30.34 11.28
CA SER A 815 7.08 -31.33 10.30
C SER A 815 6.47 -30.65 9.08
N LYS A 816 5.75 -29.54 9.28
CA LYS A 816 5.19 -28.73 8.19
C LYS A 816 6.27 -27.91 7.48
N ILE A 817 7.22 -27.33 8.21
CA ILE A 817 8.28 -26.46 7.66
C ILE A 817 9.28 -27.25 6.81
N LEU A 818 9.66 -28.45 7.24
CA LEU A 818 10.59 -29.30 6.50
C LEU A 818 9.92 -30.10 5.39
N GLY A 819 8.62 -30.39 5.51
CA GLY A 819 7.86 -31.14 4.51
C GLY A 819 8.54 -32.45 4.11
N GLU A 820 8.74 -32.63 2.81
CA GLU A 820 9.42 -33.77 2.19
C GLU A 820 10.91 -33.89 2.53
N LEU A 821 11.56 -32.80 2.99
CA LEU A 821 12.98 -32.78 3.34
C LEU A 821 13.26 -33.36 4.73
N MET A 822 12.22 -33.69 5.50
CA MET A 822 12.36 -34.26 6.83
C MET A 822 13.19 -35.55 6.83
N MET A 823 13.13 -36.35 5.77
CA MET A 823 14.00 -37.53 5.62
C MET A 823 15.45 -37.13 5.30
N LEU A 824 15.63 -36.21 4.35
CA LEU A 824 16.93 -35.88 3.75
C LEU A 824 17.90 -35.20 4.71
N ILE A 825 17.41 -34.65 5.83
CA ILE A 825 18.29 -34.12 6.86
C ILE A 825 19.07 -35.21 7.62
N GLU A 826 18.68 -36.50 7.54
CA GLU A 826 19.43 -37.59 8.16
C GLU A 826 20.83 -37.74 7.55
N CYS A 827 21.86 -37.99 8.38
CA CYS A 827 23.25 -37.90 7.92
C CYS A 827 23.64 -38.94 6.87
N ASP A 828 22.98 -40.10 6.84
CA ASP A 828 23.14 -41.21 5.90
C ASP A 828 22.29 -41.07 4.63
N LYS A 829 21.47 -40.03 4.53
CA LYS A 829 20.56 -39.77 3.40
C LYS A 829 21.00 -38.61 2.50
N ARG A 830 22.03 -37.87 2.93
CA ARG A 830 22.53 -36.67 2.26
C ARG A 830 23.39 -37.00 1.06
N GLY A 831 23.12 -36.35 -0.06
CA GLY A 831 23.84 -36.53 -1.32
C GLY A 831 23.40 -37.76 -2.13
N ASP A 832 23.02 -38.85 -1.46
CA ASP A 832 22.63 -40.11 -2.12
C ASP A 832 21.13 -40.22 -2.40
N GLU A 833 20.28 -39.63 -1.55
CA GLU A 833 18.83 -39.61 -1.75
C GLU A 833 18.36 -38.20 -2.14
N ALA A 834 17.31 -38.14 -2.95
CA ALA A 834 16.70 -36.89 -3.40
C ALA A 834 15.17 -36.97 -3.32
N ALA A 835 14.54 -35.84 -3.04
CA ALA A 835 13.10 -35.68 -3.02
C ALA A 835 12.69 -34.70 -4.13
N THR A 836 11.50 -34.91 -4.71
CA THR A 836 10.90 -33.93 -5.62
C THR A 836 10.23 -32.84 -4.79
N LEU A 837 10.59 -31.58 -5.03
CA LEU A 837 10.02 -30.44 -4.30
C LEU A 837 8.57 -30.17 -4.71
N LEU A 838 7.77 -29.63 -3.78
CA LEU A 838 6.34 -29.38 -3.99
C LEU A 838 6.04 -28.40 -5.15
N TYR A 839 6.84 -27.34 -5.28
CA TYR A 839 6.59 -26.25 -6.23
C TYR A 839 7.36 -26.38 -7.54
N SER A 840 8.34 -27.30 -7.62
CA SER A 840 9.19 -27.44 -8.79
C SER A 840 8.83 -28.71 -9.57
N GLU A 841 8.28 -28.54 -10.78
CA GLU A 841 7.97 -29.68 -11.65
C GLU A 841 9.25 -30.36 -12.13
N GLY A 842 9.50 -31.58 -11.63
CA GLY A 842 10.60 -32.43 -12.08
C GLY A 842 12.00 -32.11 -11.52
N GLU A 843 12.14 -31.08 -10.66
CA GLU A 843 13.41 -30.83 -9.97
C GLU A 843 13.55 -31.76 -8.75
N THR A 844 14.61 -32.56 -8.74
CA THR A 844 15.03 -33.35 -7.57
C THR A 844 15.97 -32.54 -6.69
N PHE A 845 15.72 -32.51 -5.39
CA PHE A 845 16.52 -31.80 -4.40
C PHE A 845 17.14 -32.78 -3.38
N THR A 846 18.40 -32.56 -3.04
CA THR A 846 19.12 -33.30 -2.00
C THR A 846 19.79 -32.35 -1.02
N VAL A 847 19.91 -32.77 0.24
CA VAL A 847 20.64 -32.03 1.27
C VAL A 847 22.12 -32.42 1.19
N PRO A 848 23.05 -31.47 1.05
CA PRO A 848 24.46 -31.82 0.85
C PRO A 848 25.13 -32.28 2.16
N PRO A 849 26.15 -33.15 2.07
CA PRO A 849 26.78 -33.76 3.24
C PRO A 849 27.59 -32.78 4.08
N ASN A 850 28.04 -31.65 3.53
CA ASN A 850 28.81 -30.61 4.20
C ASN A 850 27.95 -29.54 4.89
N LEU A 851 26.61 -29.66 4.86
CA LEU A 851 25.71 -28.81 5.65
C LEU A 851 25.57 -29.34 7.09
N TYR A 852 25.46 -28.46 8.08
CA TYR A 852 25.20 -28.80 9.47
C TYR A 852 24.02 -28.00 10.01
N LEU A 853 23.15 -28.65 10.78
CA LEU A 853 21.99 -28.00 11.41
C LEU A 853 22.19 -27.91 12.92
N ILE A 854 22.05 -26.72 13.48
CA ILE A 854 22.13 -26.50 14.93
C ILE A 854 20.85 -25.80 15.38
N GLY A 855 19.94 -26.55 15.99
CA GLY A 855 18.74 -25.97 16.60
C GLY A 855 19.03 -25.49 18.02
N THR A 856 18.43 -24.39 18.45
CA THR A 856 18.34 -24.02 19.87
C THR A 856 16.90 -24.19 20.34
N MET A 857 16.72 -24.60 21.60
CA MET A 857 15.42 -24.88 22.17
C MET A 857 15.37 -24.41 23.63
N ASN A 858 14.43 -23.52 23.94
CA ASN A 858 14.09 -23.23 25.33
C ASN A 858 13.24 -24.36 25.91
N THR A 859 13.66 -24.88 27.06
CA THR A 859 12.94 -25.96 27.77
C THR A 859 11.83 -25.46 28.68
N ALA A 860 11.84 -24.16 29.03
CA ALA A 860 10.87 -23.54 29.93
C ALA A 860 9.52 -23.21 29.26
N ASP A 861 9.50 -23.09 27.93
CA ASP A 861 8.30 -22.69 27.18
C ASP A 861 7.27 -23.84 27.12
N ARG A 862 6.17 -23.73 27.87
CA ARG A 862 5.11 -24.76 27.93
C ARG A 862 4.08 -24.69 26.78
N SER A 863 4.09 -23.61 26.01
CA SER A 863 3.12 -23.29 24.93
C SER A 863 3.50 -23.88 23.56
N LEU A 864 4.47 -24.80 23.52
CA LEU A 864 5.11 -25.26 22.30
C LEU A 864 4.49 -26.53 21.72
N SER A 865 4.63 -26.69 20.40
CA SER A 865 4.34 -27.98 19.76
C SER A 865 5.33 -29.04 20.26
N LEU A 866 4.80 -30.20 20.69
CA LEU A 866 5.64 -31.34 21.06
C LEU A 866 6.48 -31.74 19.83
N VAL A 867 7.80 -31.78 20.00
CA VAL A 867 8.69 -32.26 18.95
C VAL A 867 8.36 -33.72 18.65
N ASP A 868 7.88 -33.96 17.43
CA ASP A 868 7.52 -35.28 16.93
C ASP A 868 8.67 -36.28 17.15
N TYR A 869 8.31 -37.50 17.54
CA TYR A 869 9.24 -38.61 17.75
C TYR A 869 10.07 -38.91 16.48
N ALA A 870 9.48 -38.69 15.31
CA ALA A 870 10.19 -38.82 14.04
C ALA A 870 11.32 -37.78 13.91
N LEU A 871 11.11 -36.55 14.39
CA LEU A 871 12.14 -35.51 14.38
C LEU A 871 13.22 -35.80 15.44
N ARG A 872 12.82 -36.32 16.62
CA ARG A 872 13.74 -36.68 17.69
C ARG A 872 14.85 -37.66 17.25
N ARG A 873 14.57 -38.53 16.29
CA ARG A 873 15.56 -39.49 15.73
C ARG A 873 16.68 -38.81 14.92
N ARG A 874 16.39 -37.64 14.35
CA ARG A 874 17.21 -36.96 13.32
C ARG A 874 18.15 -35.92 13.89
N PHE A 875 17.86 -35.44 15.10
CA PHE A 875 18.70 -34.53 15.87
C PHE A 875 19.28 -35.24 17.10
N ALA A 876 20.52 -34.93 17.47
CA ALA A 876 21.02 -35.24 18.80
C ALA A 876 20.65 -34.11 19.78
N PHE A 877 19.94 -34.45 20.84
CA PHE A 877 19.52 -33.48 21.87
C PHE A 877 20.61 -33.39 22.93
N LEU A 878 21.10 -32.17 23.15
CA LEU A 878 22.19 -31.86 24.06
C LEU A 878 21.68 -30.83 25.07
N SER A 879 21.59 -31.23 26.34
CA SER A 879 21.13 -30.37 27.42
C SER A 879 22.29 -29.50 27.93
N LEU A 880 22.11 -28.19 27.89
CA LEU A 880 23.05 -27.19 28.41
C LEU A 880 22.63 -26.76 29.81
N LYS A 881 23.61 -26.71 30.71
CA LYS A 881 23.43 -26.27 32.10
C LYS A 881 23.94 -24.84 32.29
N PRO A 882 23.43 -24.08 33.27
CA PRO A 882 24.00 -22.79 33.63
C PRO A 882 25.47 -22.91 34.08
N GLY A 883 26.38 -22.31 33.32
CA GLY A 883 27.83 -22.31 33.56
C GLY A 883 28.38 -21.46 34.71
N PHE A 884 27.62 -21.20 35.79
CA PHE A 884 28.09 -20.35 36.91
C PHE A 884 29.38 -20.86 37.58
N GLU A 885 29.56 -22.19 37.65
CA GLU A 885 30.72 -22.83 38.28
C GLU A 885 31.95 -22.91 37.38
N THR A 886 31.89 -22.40 36.15
CA THR A 886 33.00 -22.49 35.20
C THR A 886 34.07 -21.43 35.45
N GLU A 887 35.33 -21.78 35.19
CA GLU A 887 36.46 -20.85 35.33
C GLU A 887 36.41 -19.73 34.30
N SER A 888 35.93 -20.00 33.08
CA SER A 888 35.74 -18.97 32.04
C SER A 888 34.71 -17.91 32.46
N PHE A 889 33.63 -18.30 33.15
CA PHE A 889 32.69 -17.33 33.73
C PHE A 889 33.35 -16.45 34.79
N ALA A 890 34.12 -17.03 35.72
CA ALA A 890 34.83 -16.25 36.73
C ALA A 890 35.89 -15.33 36.12
N ALA A 891 36.64 -15.81 35.14
CA ALA A 891 37.63 -15.02 34.41
C ALA A 891 36.98 -13.81 33.72
N LYS A 892 35.83 -14.00 33.06
CA LYS A 892 35.08 -12.91 32.43
C LYS A 892 34.67 -11.84 33.44
N LEU A 893 34.09 -12.22 34.58
CA LEU A 893 33.71 -11.26 35.63
C LEU A 893 34.91 -10.52 36.23
N THR A 894 36.04 -11.21 36.38
CA THR A 894 37.29 -10.63 36.90
C THR A 894 37.81 -9.52 35.98
N VAL A 895 37.74 -9.72 34.65
CA VAL A 895 38.12 -8.70 33.65
C VAL A 895 37.26 -7.44 33.77
N HIS A 896 35.98 -7.59 34.16
CA HIS A 896 35.07 -6.48 34.40
C HIS A 896 35.14 -5.92 35.84
N GLY A 897 36.21 -6.22 36.58
CA GLY A 897 36.46 -5.58 37.89
C GLY A 897 35.70 -6.17 39.07
N ILE A 898 35.04 -7.33 38.91
CA ILE A 898 34.40 -8.04 40.03
C ILE A 898 35.45 -8.89 40.75
N ASP A 899 35.54 -8.75 42.07
CA ASP A 899 36.47 -9.51 42.90
C ASP A 899 36.00 -10.95 43.19
N SER A 900 36.87 -11.75 43.81
CA SER A 900 36.58 -13.14 44.15
C SER A 900 35.36 -13.31 45.06
N ASP A 901 35.11 -12.32 45.93
CA ASP A 901 34.01 -12.36 46.90
C ASP A 901 32.67 -12.10 46.21
N GLY A 902 32.61 -11.14 45.30
CA GLY A 902 31.45 -10.88 44.44
C GLY A 902 31.12 -12.08 43.55
N ILE A 903 32.13 -12.69 42.92
CA ILE A 903 31.95 -13.90 42.09
C ILE A 903 31.43 -15.07 42.94
N ALA A 904 32.02 -15.30 44.13
CA ALA A 904 31.57 -16.35 45.04
C ALA A 904 30.12 -16.12 45.51
N ARG A 905 29.71 -14.86 45.72
CA ARG A 905 28.34 -14.50 46.06
C ARG A 905 27.36 -14.80 44.93
N ILE A 906 27.67 -14.43 43.68
CA ILE A 906 26.84 -14.78 42.52
C ILE A 906 26.66 -16.30 42.43
N ARG A 907 27.77 -17.06 42.45
CA ARG A 907 27.76 -18.53 42.38
C ARG A 907 26.89 -19.12 43.48
N SER A 908 27.12 -18.76 44.74
CA SER A 908 26.37 -19.32 45.85
C SER A 908 24.88 -18.96 45.82
N GLN A 909 24.50 -17.75 45.41
CA GLN A 909 23.10 -17.35 45.36
C GLN A 909 22.38 -18.04 44.20
N MET A 910 22.98 -18.08 43.01
CA MET A 910 22.37 -18.73 41.84
C MET A 910 22.33 -20.26 41.97
N ALA A 911 23.32 -20.88 42.62
CA ALA A 911 23.29 -22.30 42.94
C ALA A 911 22.09 -22.65 43.83
N ARG A 912 21.86 -21.88 44.91
CA ARG A 912 20.70 -22.08 45.79
C ARG A 912 19.38 -21.86 45.07
N LEU A 913 19.28 -20.78 44.29
CA LEU A 913 18.07 -20.47 43.53
C LEU A 913 17.74 -21.57 42.50
N ASN A 914 18.73 -22.02 41.74
CA ASN A 914 18.56 -23.09 40.76
C ASN A 914 18.26 -24.44 41.42
N GLU A 915 18.81 -24.72 42.60
CA GLU A 915 18.46 -25.90 43.37
C GLU A 915 16.97 -25.87 43.78
N GLU A 916 16.47 -24.74 44.28
CA GLU A 916 15.05 -24.57 44.65
C GLU A 916 14.10 -24.67 43.45
N ILE A 917 14.49 -24.12 42.29
CA ILE A 917 13.72 -24.25 41.03
C ILE A 917 13.70 -25.72 40.58
N SER A 918 14.85 -26.38 40.58
CA SER A 918 14.99 -27.76 40.10
C SER A 918 14.25 -28.78 40.96
N LYS A 919 14.11 -28.53 42.27
CA LYS A 919 13.36 -29.40 43.20
C LYS A 919 11.85 -29.39 42.94
N ASP A 920 11.32 -28.38 42.26
CA ASP A 920 9.90 -28.29 41.91
C ASP A 920 9.60 -29.09 40.63
N ASP A 921 9.75 -30.42 40.71
CA ASP A 921 9.57 -31.35 39.58
C ASP A 921 8.14 -31.37 39.02
N LEU A 922 7.15 -30.93 39.81
CA LEU A 922 5.76 -30.86 39.41
C LEU A 922 5.48 -29.66 38.49
N ASN A 923 6.10 -28.50 38.78
CA ASN A 923 5.77 -27.24 38.11
C ASN A 923 6.90 -26.59 37.31
N LEU A 924 8.17 -26.92 37.53
CA LEU A 924 9.30 -26.27 36.85
C LEU A 924 10.33 -27.31 36.38
N GLY A 925 11.07 -27.94 37.30
CA GLY A 925 12.18 -28.85 37.02
C GLY A 925 13.43 -28.15 36.46
N GLU A 926 14.45 -28.93 36.07
CA GLU A 926 15.77 -28.41 35.65
C GLU A 926 15.73 -27.47 34.42
N GLY A 927 14.69 -27.57 33.59
CA GLY A 927 14.55 -26.77 32.37
C GLY A 927 14.24 -25.29 32.60
N PHE A 928 13.94 -24.91 33.84
CA PHE A 928 13.58 -23.55 34.27
C PHE A 928 14.67 -22.88 35.12
N CYS A 929 15.82 -23.52 35.33
CA CYS A 929 16.92 -22.88 36.05
C CYS A 929 17.28 -21.52 35.44
N ILE A 930 17.72 -20.57 36.24
CA ILE A 930 18.20 -19.27 35.79
C ILE A 930 19.57 -19.43 35.11
N GLY A 931 19.72 -18.88 33.91
CA GLY A 931 20.96 -18.87 33.15
C GLY A 931 21.97 -17.81 33.60
N HIS A 932 23.22 -17.93 33.16
CA HIS A 932 24.31 -17.01 33.52
C HIS A 932 24.32 -15.71 32.71
N SER A 933 23.53 -15.60 31.64
CA SER A 933 23.54 -14.42 30.76
C SER A 933 23.17 -13.14 31.50
N PHE A 934 22.27 -13.21 32.50
CA PHE A 934 21.89 -12.06 33.34
C PHE A 934 23.09 -11.41 34.03
N PHE A 935 24.10 -12.22 34.36
CA PHE A 935 25.31 -11.76 35.03
C PHE A 935 26.51 -11.65 34.09
N THR A 936 26.32 -11.76 32.77
CA THR A 936 27.40 -11.63 31.80
C THR A 936 27.44 -10.18 31.30
N PRO A 937 28.45 -9.37 31.66
CA PRO A 937 28.50 -7.97 31.26
C PRO A 937 28.63 -7.83 29.73
N THR A 938 27.85 -6.93 29.15
CA THR A 938 27.86 -6.64 27.70
C THR A 938 28.72 -5.45 27.33
N ASP A 939 29.00 -4.56 28.29
CA ASP A 939 29.83 -3.36 28.07
C ASP A 939 31.30 -3.66 28.34
N ASP A 940 32.21 -3.08 27.55
CA ASP A 940 33.67 -3.28 27.68
C ASP A 940 34.29 -2.60 28.93
N GLY A 941 33.49 -1.90 29.72
CA GLY A 941 33.91 -1.20 30.94
C GLY A 941 33.94 -2.10 32.19
N PRO A 942 34.69 -1.71 33.24
CA PRO A 942 34.56 -2.33 34.55
C PRO A 942 33.21 -1.99 35.19
N ILE A 943 32.72 -2.88 36.06
CA ILE A 943 31.55 -2.64 36.89
C ILE A 943 31.99 -1.82 38.10
N ASP A 944 31.65 -0.53 38.11
CA ASP A 944 32.08 0.42 39.15
C ASP A 944 31.47 0.13 40.53
N ASP A 945 30.21 -0.35 40.59
CA ASP A 945 29.51 -0.70 41.83
C ASP A 945 28.82 -2.06 41.69
N PHE A 946 29.48 -3.09 42.23
CA PHE A 946 28.98 -4.46 42.25
C PHE A 946 27.64 -4.59 42.98
N GLU A 947 27.42 -3.92 44.12
CA GLU A 947 26.19 -4.11 44.90
C GLU A 947 24.98 -3.52 44.18
N SER A 948 25.14 -2.33 43.59
CA SER A 948 24.09 -1.70 42.79
C SER A 948 23.76 -2.51 41.55
N TRP A 949 24.78 -2.95 40.80
CA TRP A 949 24.62 -3.78 39.60
C TRP A 949 23.94 -5.12 39.92
N PHE A 950 24.46 -5.84 40.91
CA PHE A 950 23.94 -7.13 41.32
C PHE A 950 22.50 -7.03 41.84
N THR A 951 22.20 -6.02 42.67
CA THR A 951 20.83 -5.79 43.18
C THR A 951 19.87 -5.40 42.07
N SER A 952 20.33 -4.64 41.07
CA SER A 952 19.52 -4.25 39.91
C SER A 952 19.07 -5.49 39.12
N ILE A 953 20.00 -6.39 38.78
CA ILE A 953 19.69 -7.64 38.06
C ILE A 953 18.70 -8.49 38.86
N LEU A 954 18.95 -8.67 40.16
CA LEU A 954 18.07 -9.46 41.01
C LEU A 954 16.65 -8.86 41.10
N ARG A 955 16.53 -7.54 41.19
CA ARG A 955 15.26 -6.85 41.40
C ARG A 955 14.43 -6.71 40.14
N TYR A 956 15.06 -6.38 39.02
CA TYR A 956 14.36 -5.98 37.80
C TYR A 956 14.30 -7.09 36.75
N GLU A 957 15.13 -8.12 36.85
CA GLU A 957 15.17 -9.21 35.87
C GLU A 957 14.80 -10.56 36.51
N ILE A 958 15.46 -10.94 37.61
CA ILE A 958 15.24 -12.24 38.22
C ILE A 958 13.95 -12.29 39.04
N ALA A 959 13.69 -11.32 39.93
CA ALA A 959 12.49 -11.35 40.77
C ALA A 959 11.18 -11.39 39.96
N PRO A 960 10.98 -10.57 38.90
CA PRO A 960 9.80 -10.68 38.04
C PRO A 960 9.68 -12.04 37.34
N LEU A 961 10.81 -12.63 36.92
CA LEU A 961 10.82 -13.96 36.32
C LEU A 961 10.39 -15.05 37.30
N LEU A 962 10.72 -14.93 38.59
CA LEU A 962 10.26 -15.85 39.62
C LEU A 962 8.75 -15.72 39.88
N ASP A 963 8.19 -14.52 39.77
CA ASP A 963 6.75 -14.30 39.82
C ASP A 963 6.04 -15.02 38.66
N GLU A 964 6.66 -15.08 37.48
CA GLU A 964 6.17 -15.85 36.32
C GLU A 964 6.36 -17.37 36.48
N TYR A 965 7.39 -17.83 37.18
CA TYR A 965 7.61 -19.25 37.42
C TYR A 965 6.60 -19.84 38.41
N TRP A 966 6.24 -19.07 39.44
CA TRP A 966 5.28 -19.47 40.46
C TRP A 966 4.02 -18.61 40.43
N VAL A 967 3.44 -18.39 39.25
CA VAL A 967 2.17 -17.64 39.06
C VAL A 967 1.06 -18.18 39.95
N ASP A 968 0.94 -19.51 40.05
CA ASP A 968 -0.08 -20.18 40.87
C ASP A 968 0.30 -20.27 42.36
N ALA A 969 1.50 -19.81 42.74
CA ALA A 969 2.02 -19.83 44.11
C ALA A 969 2.74 -18.51 44.46
N PRO A 970 2.03 -17.36 44.49
CA PRO A 970 2.63 -16.04 44.69
C PRO A 970 3.34 -15.88 46.04
N GLU A 971 2.90 -16.62 47.08
CA GLU A 971 3.58 -16.63 48.37
C GLU A 971 4.97 -17.29 48.28
N LYS A 972 5.10 -18.35 47.47
CA LYS A 972 6.38 -19.02 47.20
C LYS A 972 7.29 -18.11 46.38
N ALA A 973 6.76 -17.48 45.32
CA ALA A 973 7.48 -16.49 44.53
C ALA A 973 8.04 -15.35 45.41
N ALA A 974 7.17 -14.71 46.21
CA ALA A 974 7.58 -13.63 47.11
C ALA A 974 8.59 -14.08 48.17
N SER A 975 8.45 -15.30 48.70
CA SER A 975 9.38 -15.88 49.67
C SER A 975 10.78 -16.08 49.07
N VAL A 976 10.85 -16.66 47.87
CA VAL A 976 12.11 -16.91 47.16
C VAL A 976 12.74 -15.59 46.70
N SER A 977 11.96 -14.67 46.11
CA SER A 977 12.43 -13.33 45.71
C SER A 977 12.97 -12.53 46.89
N LYS A 978 12.32 -12.60 48.06
CA LYS A 978 12.83 -11.96 49.29
C LYS A 978 14.11 -12.60 49.80
N SER A 979 14.34 -13.89 49.55
CA SER A 979 15.55 -14.59 49.98
C SER A 979 16.80 -14.23 49.16
N ILE A 980 16.61 -13.75 47.93
CA ILE A 980 17.70 -13.34 47.04
C ILE A 980 18.00 -11.83 47.10
N LEU A 981 17.00 -10.99 47.45
CA LEU A 981 17.18 -9.55 47.55
C LEU A 981 17.87 -9.12 48.87
N PRO A 982 18.74 -8.09 48.86
CA PRO A 982 19.34 -7.56 50.07
C PRO A 982 18.29 -6.97 51.02
N SER A 983 18.48 -7.16 52.34
CA SER A 983 17.52 -6.88 53.43
C SER A 983 16.98 -5.45 53.56
N ASN A 984 17.42 -4.49 52.73
CA ASN A 984 17.10 -3.06 52.82
C ASN A 984 16.31 -2.46 51.63
N SER A 985 15.87 -3.24 50.65
CA SER A 985 15.03 -2.72 49.56
C SER A 985 13.54 -2.77 49.92
N VAL A 986 13.01 -1.68 50.50
CA VAL A 986 11.56 -1.50 50.70
C VAL A 986 10.87 -1.33 49.35
N ILE A 987 9.81 -2.12 49.14
CA ILE A 987 8.95 -2.15 47.96
C ILE A 987 8.04 -0.91 47.97
N ARG A 988 7.98 -0.19 46.84
CA ARG A 988 6.83 0.62 46.46
C ARG A 988 6.46 0.28 45.02
#